data_AF-A0A1W0WRC7-F1
#
_entry.id   AF-A0A1W0WRC7-F1
#
_cell.length_a   1.000
_cell.length_b   1.000
_cell.length_c   1.000
_cell.angle_alpha   90.00
_cell.angle_beta   90.00
_cell.angle_gamma   90.00
#
_symmetry.space_group_name_H-M   'P 1'
#
loop_
_entity.id
_entity.type
_entity.pdbx_description
1 polymer ?
#
loop_
_entity_poly.entity_id
_entity_poly.type
_entity_poly.pdbx_seq_one_letter_code
_entity_poly.pdbx_strand_id
1 'polypeptide(L)'
;MALVTTDTDGILGVLRTNTHFRHSTTKVVSKYSAYTLPDGPVDGDLTHAENISDCAGLRVAFDAFCSTTAANSSGSLLRSSYTLDQFRVVGAAGAAYHCSLGSRMNPGKKICHVSRLARTIIFGWMTWTLIYPSANSESLSFVGVNVGIGTFAAGPAVVDPVFSFALQQKSITFPATFRNMAWTNESSNTESSCTIGGREAVLKLLSSVYDGHIRRKGRQSIILTGVNCHITFFPVADMARELDLLVGTCGATDLAPTERKRFPTLLSFSQADMAAYYSATLTLIRKFKWKYIAVINDNLSGNDFGPKSRAICAGIIATLFKIAPEVNYLEIQTDSARTGHDWNTTLISASDYSHVIVCCTLTEQLHHMLVTASKLGMAEGQYVFLFVYVQQAPGYNPPIRSLLAPPGGSMNEAFWKILSNLLIIRSPPADWMRLRQLTGKIERSMGPLRGQATATESNLNELVVICTEVVDVIAQILDENAKTAGSSIDSGGSRLAQQIYNRSFYSALTDTEVVFGKVGIRKNFPQVRQFDKKLNDFKIVMQFDSETVEFKLVDGGINWATGIAPVDRPSFLTEELRRLQQARVLTVAVGAASTILIIGITVLGTWRIWHRTKLRQIWWIVPREQLRFRNSLKGSLKQRLLRTFAPCVTVRPTE
;
A
#
# COMPACT_ATOMS: atom_id res chain seq x y z
N MET A 1 1.99 -0.73 72.24
CA MET A 1 1.44 -2.07 72.00
C MET A 1 0.28 -1.93 71.02
N ALA A 2 0.54 -2.14 69.72
CA ALA A 2 -0.46 -2.18 68.65
C ALA A 2 0.25 -2.83 67.44
N LEU A 3 -0.36 -3.85 66.82
CA LEU A 3 0.17 -4.41 65.57
C LEU A 3 -0.48 -3.72 64.37
N VAL A 4 0.32 -3.50 63.32
CA VAL A 4 -0.18 -3.20 61.98
C VAL A 4 -0.06 -4.49 61.16
N THR A 5 -1.19 -5.03 60.71
CA THR A 5 -1.25 -6.18 59.81
C THR A 5 -1.20 -5.68 58.36
N THR A 6 -0.14 -5.99 57.64
CA THR A 6 -0.03 -5.71 56.20
C THR A 6 -0.75 -6.78 55.38
N ASP A 7 -1.72 -6.38 54.56
CA ASP A 7 -2.36 -7.25 53.56
C ASP A 7 -1.33 -7.63 52.46
N THR A 8 -1.08 -8.93 52.30
CA THR A 8 -0.11 -9.48 51.34
C THR A 8 -0.74 -10.12 50.10
N ASP A 9 -2.05 -10.33 50.06
CA ASP A 9 -2.69 -11.10 48.98
C ASP A 9 -2.84 -10.27 47.70
N GLY A 10 -3.06 -8.96 47.82
CA GLY A 10 -3.14 -8.05 46.67
C GLY A 10 -1.88 -8.02 45.79
N ILE A 11 -0.70 -8.18 46.39
CA ILE A 11 0.59 -8.13 45.67
C ILE A 11 0.84 -9.43 44.88
N LEU A 12 0.48 -10.59 45.45
CA LEU A 12 0.66 -11.89 44.81
C LEU A 12 -0.22 -12.09 43.57
N GLY A 13 -1.43 -11.49 43.55
CA GLY A 13 -2.32 -11.51 42.38
C GLY A 13 -1.75 -10.78 41.16
N VAL A 14 -1.11 -9.63 41.36
CA VAL A 14 -0.49 -8.83 40.29
C VAL A 14 0.75 -9.51 39.72
N LEU A 15 1.58 -10.13 40.57
CA LEU A 15 2.79 -10.84 40.13
C LEU A 15 2.49 -12.13 39.36
N ARG A 16 1.44 -12.88 39.75
CA ARG A 16 1.00 -14.09 39.03
C ARG A 16 0.40 -13.78 37.65
N THR A 17 -0.35 -12.69 37.52
CA THR A 17 -0.99 -12.33 36.24
C THR A 17 0.03 -11.86 35.19
N ASN A 18 1.05 -11.08 35.58
CA ASN A 18 2.11 -10.64 34.67
C ASN A 18 2.96 -11.81 34.14
N THR A 19 3.37 -12.73 35.01
CA THR A 19 4.15 -13.92 34.62
C THR A 19 3.36 -14.86 33.71
N HIS A 20 2.07 -15.09 33.98
CA HIS A 20 1.24 -15.93 33.11
C HIS A 20 0.95 -15.25 31.75
N PHE A 21 0.75 -13.93 31.70
CA PHE A 21 0.59 -13.21 30.43
C PHE A 21 1.86 -13.32 29.58
N ARG A 22 3.04 -13.01 30.14
CA ARG A 22 4.33 -13.18 29.46
C ARG A 22 4.52 -14.60 28.92
N HIS A 23 4.22 -15.62 29.74
CA HIS A 23 4.33 -17.02 29.32
C HIS A 23 3.39 -17.39 28.16
N SER A 24 2.15 -16.88 28.17
CA SER A 24 1.21 -17.04 27.05
C SER A 24 1.69 -16.34 25.78
N THR A 25 2.15 -15.09 25.87
CA THR A 25 2.64 -14.32 24.71
C THR A 25 3.90 -14.97 24.11
N THR A 26 4.85 -15.43 24.94
CA THR A 26 6.01 -16.20 24.48
C THR A 26 5.59 -17.50 23.78
N LYS A 27 4.55 -18.20 24.27
CA LYS A 27 4.00 -19.40 23.61
C LYS A 27 3.32 -19.11 22.27
N VAL A 28 2.66 -17.95 22.12
CA VAL A 28 2.09 -17.52 20.84
C VAL A 28 3.22 -17.22 19.85
N VAL A 29 4.22 -16.42 20.26
CA VAL A 29 5.40 -16.12 19.43
C VAL A 29 6.13 -17.41 19.03
N SER A 30 6.41 -18.32 19.96
CA SER A 30 7.11 -19.57 19.63
C SER A 30 6.31 -20.51 18.72
N LYS A 31 4.97 -20.44 18.72
CA LYS A 31 4.14 -21.18 17.76
C LYS A 31 4.16 -20.56 16.37
N TYR A 32 4.11 -19.23 16.28
CA TYR A 32 4.25 -18.50 15.01
C TYR A 32 5.64 -18.73 14.39
N SER A 33 6.71 -18.62 15.16
CA SER A 33 8.09 -18.87 14.71
C SER A 33 8.40 -20.34 14.37
N ALA A 34 7.48 -21.27 14.65
CA ALA A 34 7.63 -22.70 14.37
C ALA A 34 6.57 -23.21 13.36
N TYR A 35 5.83 -22.30 12.71
CA TYR A 35 4.79 -22.67 11.74
C TYR A 35 5.39 -22.81 10.33
N THR A 36 5.24 -23.99 9.74
CA THR A 36 5.66 -24.32 8.38
C THR A 36 4.43 -24.67 7.54
N LEU A 37 4.35 -24.15 6.32
CA LEU A 37 3.36 -24.53 5.32
C LEU A 37 3.82 -25.77 4.53
N PRO A 38 2.94 -26.42 3.74
CA PRO A 38 3.31 -27.58 2.94
C PRO A 38 4.47 -27.34 1.97
N ASP A 39 4.60 -26.11 1.48
CA ASP A 39 5.60 -25.69 0.49
C ASP A 39 6.90 -25.12 1.10
N GLY A 40 6.93 -24.87 2.42
CA GLY A 40 8.13 -24.35 3.10
C GLY A 40 7.89 -23.68 4.47
N PRO A 41 8.97 -23.24 5.15
CA PRO A 41 8.85 -22.32 6.28
C PRO A 41 8.30 -20.96 5.84
N VAL A 42 7.64 -20.22 6.74
CA VAL A 42 7.17 -18.86 6.43
C VAL A 42 8.36 -17.91 6.42
N ASP A 43 8.84 -17.59 5.21
CA ASP A 43 10.02 -16.74 4.94
C ASP A 43 9.68 -15.25 4.85
N GLY A 44 8.52 -14.90 4.29
CA GLY A 44 7.99 -13.54 4.21
C GLY A 44 7.27 -13.20 2.90
N ASP A 45 7.38 -14.03 1.86
CA ASP A 45 6.96 -13.68 0.49
C ASP A 45 5.49 -14.00 0.16
N LEU A 46 4.68 -14.35 1.19
CA LEU A 46 3.29 -14.80 1.04
C LEU A 46 2.29 -13.65 0.79
N THR A 47 1.16 -14.00 0.17
CA THR A 47 0.24 -13.02 -0.43
C THR A 47 -0.70 -12.35 0.57
N HIS A 48 -1.42 -11.33 0.08
CA HIS A 48 -2.38 -10.56 0.88
C HIS A 48 -3.55 -11.40 1.42
N ALA A 49 -3.84 -12.57 0.83
CA ALA A 49 -4.87 -13.48 1.31
C ALA A 49 -4.39 -14.32 2.51
N GLU A 50 -3.12 -14.71 2.55
CA GLU A 50 -2.55 -15.49 3.65
C GLU A 50 -2.39 -14.63 4.92
N ASN A 51 -2.07 -13.35 4.75
CA ASN A 51 -2.09 -12.34 5.82
C ASN A 51 -3.49 -12.11 6.45
N ILE A 52 -4.58 -12.57 5.81
CA ILE A 52 -5.93 -12.53 6.41
C ILE A 52 -6.14 -13.72 7.37
N SER A 53 -5.44 -14.84 7.15
CA SER A 53 -5.46 -16.00 8.06
C SER A 53 -4.81 -15.69 9.41
N ASP A 54 -3.85 -14.77 9.47
CA ASP A 54 -3.22 -14.33 10.73
C ASP A 54 -4.23 -13.73 11.73
N CYS A 55 -5.27 -13.05 11.23
CA CYS A 55 -6.35 -12.52 12.06
C CYS A 55 -7.15 -13.63 12.77
N ALA A 56 -7.15 -14.87 12.25
CA ALA A 56 -7.73 -16.01 12.96
C ALA A 56 -6.90 -16.41 14.20
N GLY A 57 -5.58 -16.19 14.19
CA GLY A 57 -4.71 -16.45 15.33
C GLY A 57 -5.04 -15.57 16.55
N LEU A 58 -5.36 -14.29 16.34
CA LEU A 58 -5.85 -13.40 17.39
C LEU A 58 -7.19 -13.88 17.97
N ARG A 59 -8.12 -14.33 17.12
CA ARG A 59 -9.40 -14.88 17.58
C ARG A 59 -9.21 -16.17 18.37
N VAL A 60 -8.37 -17.10 17.91
CA VAL A 60 -8.03 -18.33 18.64
C VAL A 60 -7.36 -18.04 19.99
N ALA A 61 -6.52 -16.99 20.07
CA ALA A 61 -5.92 -16.55 21.33
C ALA A 61 -6.98 -15.97 22.30
N PHE A 62 -7.97 -15.23 21.79
CA PHE A 62 -9.10 -14.72 22.58
C PHE A 62 -10.03 -15.85 23.05
N ASP A 63 -10.39 -16.79 22.17
CA ASP A 63 -11.22 -17.95 22.50
C ASP A 63 -10.50 -18.87 23.53
N ALA A 64 -9.17 -18.97 23.48
CA ALA A 64 -8.36 -19.65 24.50
C ALA A 64 -8.36 -18.91 25.86
N PHE A 65 -8.38 -17.58 25.86
CA PHE A 65 -8.51 -16.78 27.08
C PHE A 65 -9.93 -16.88 27.69
N CYS A 66 -10.97 -16.85 26.87
CA CYS A 66 -12.36 -17.02 27.33
C CYS A 66 -12.64 -18.43 27.87
N SER A 67 -12.11 -19.48 27.23
CA SER A 67 -12.28 -20.86 27.71
C SER A 67 -11.51 -21.14 29.00
N THR A 68 -10.32 -20.58 29.19
CA THR A 68 -9.54 -20.72 30.44
C THR A 68 -10.09 -19.87 31.60
N THR A 69 -10.76 -18.75 31.33
CA THR A 69 -11.46 -17.98 32.38
C THR A 69 -12.77 -18.66 32.79
N ALA A 70 -13.55 -19.18 31.85
CA ALA A 70 -14.77 -19.95 32.15
C ALA A 70 -14.52 -21.23 32.97
N ALA A 71 -13.36 -21.87 32.80
CA ALA A 71 -12.98 -23.08 33.55
C ALA A 71 -12.80 -22.85 35.06
N ASN A 72 -12.60 -21.60 35.52
CA ASN A 72 -12.36 -21.28 36.93
C ASN A 72 -13.63 -20.89 37.71
N SER A 73 -14.80 -20.84 37.07
CA SER A 73 -16.11 -20.77 37.75
C SER A 73 -16.71 -22.18 37.88
N SER A 74 -16.57 -22.79 39.07
CA SER A 74 -17.00 -24.16 39.34
C SER A 74 -18.53 -24.31 39.37
N GLY A 75 -19.13 -25.09 38.45
CA GLY A 75 -20.61 -25.17 38.39
C GLY A 75 -21.28 -26.15 37.41
N SER A 76 -20.83 -27.42 37.35
CA SER A 76 -21.51 -28.56 36.65
C SER A 76 -21.49 -28.61 35.11
N LEU A 77 -21.72 -29.81 34.56
CA LEU A 77 -21.72 -30.13 33.12
C LEU A 77 -23.10 -29.97 32.49
N LEU A 78 -23.15 -29.53 31.23
CA LEU A 78 -23.97 -30.19 30.21
C LEU A 78 -23.52 -29.85 28.77
N ARG A 79 -23.57 -30.82 27.86
CA ARG A 79 -23.41 -30.62 26.42
C ARG A 79 -24.74 -30.19 25.81
N SER A 80 -24.77 -29.10 25.04
CA SER A 80 -25.77 -28.90 23.97
C SER A 80 -25.25 -27.89 22.94
N SER A 81 -25.59 -28.10 21.67
CA SER A 81 -25.12 -27.30 20.54
C SER A 81 -26.06 -26.13 20.26
N TYR A 82 -25.53 -24.94 20.00
CA TYR A 82 -26.30 -23.78 19.52
C TYR A 82 -25.57 -23.07 18.37
N THR A 83 -26.35 -22.47 17.46
CA THR A 83 -25.89 -21.84 16.22
C THR A 83 -25.67 -20.32 16.36
N LEU A 84 -25.15 -19.69 15.30
CA LEU A 84 -24.50 -18.38 15.34
C LEU A 84 -25.42 -17.17 15.61
N ASP A 85 -26.75 -17.34 15.59
CA ASP A 85 -27.72 -16.25 15.44
C ASP A 85 -28.25 -15.63 16.76
N GLN A 86 -27.71 -16.01 17.92
CA GLN A 86 -28.30 -15.70 19.24
C GLN A 86 -27.50 -14.73 20.14
N PHE A 87 -26.68 -13.83 19.58
CA PHE A 87 -26.04 -12.76 20.35
C PHE A 87 -26.44 -11.34 19.92
N ARG A 88 -27.27 -10.69 20.74
CA ARG A 88 -27.47 -9.24 20.79
C ARG A 88 -27.54 -8.76 22.24
N VAL A 89 -26.61 -7.86 22.60
CA VAL A 89 -26.68 -6.86 23.68
C VAL A 89 -27.06 -7.34 25.09
N VAL A 90 -26.12 -7.21 26.04
CA VAL A 90 -26.27 -6.40 27.27
C VAL A 90 -24.89 -6.24 27.92
N GLY A 91 -24.61 -5.06 28.48
CA GLY A 91 -23.33 -4.73 29.12
C GLY A 91 -23.47 -3.67 30.22
N ALA A 92 -24.55 -3.73 31.02
CA ALA A 92 -24.84 -2.77 32.07
C ALA A 92 -25.60 -3.40 33.25
N ALA A 93 -25.52 -2.73 34.41
CA ALA A 93 -26.26 -2.99 35.65
C ALA A 93 -26.06 -4.38 36.31
N GLY A 94 -25.05 -4.48 37.18
CA GLY A 94 -25.04 -5.46 38.27
C GLY A 94 -25.78 -4.91 39.50
N ALA A 95 -26.98 -5.43 39.79
CA ALA A 95 -27.73 -5.17 41.02
C ALA A 95 -28.50 -6.42 41.46
N ALA A 96 -28.52 -6.69 42.77
CA ALA A 96 -28.83 -8.01 43.30
C ALA A 96 -30.31 -8.44 43.21
N TYR A 97 -30.54 -9.67 42.74
CA TYR A 97 -31.70 -10.49 43.12
C TYR A 97 -31.27 -11.97 43.24
N HIS A 98 -31.60 -12.61 44.38
CA HIS A 98 -31.46 -14.04 44.55
C HIS A 98 -32.73 -14.75 44.04
N CYS A 99 -32.55 -15.70 43.12
CA CYS A 99 -33.56 -16.69 42.77
C CYS A 99 -32.95 -18.09 42.97
N SER A 100 -33.69 -19.00 43.61
CA SER A 100 -33.27 -20.39 43.80
C SER A 100 -33.46 -21.22 42.52
N LEU A 101 -32.54 -22.16 42.26
CA LEU A 101 -32.67 -23.11 41.15
C LEU A 101 -33.84 -24.08 41.40
N GLY A 102 -34.62 -24.38 40.35
CA GLY A 102 -35.58 -25.49 40.32
C GLY A 102 -36.97 -25.16 39.77
N SER A 103 -37.40 -23.89 39.81
CA SER A 103 -38.77 -23.50 39.46
C SER A 103 -38.98 -23.28 37.95
N ARG A 104 -39.94 -24.01 37.34
CA ARG A 104 -40.39 -23.75 35.96
C ARG A 104 -41.26 -22.50 35.89
N MET A 105 -40.95 -21.57 34.99
CA MET A 105 -41.85 -20.45 34.66
C MET A 105 -43.04 -20.93 33.83
N ASN A 106 -44.22 -20.37 34.12
CA ASN A 106 -45.46 -20.55 33.36
C ASN A 106 -45.97 -19.14 32.98
N PRO A 107 -46.07 -18.78 31.68
CA PRO A 107 -46.19 -17.38 31.24
C PRO A 107 -47.62 -16.82 31.36
N GLY A 108 -48.27 -16.98 32.52
CA GLY A 108 -49.72 -16.83 32.63
C GLY A 108 -50.32 -16.54 34.00
N LYS A 109 -49.68 -15.77 34.89
CA LYS A 109 -50.37 -15.07 36.00
C LYS A 109 -49.61 -13.86 36.57
N LYS A 110 -50.36 -12.97 37.22
CA LYS A 110 -49.97 -11.61 37.65
C LYS A 110 -49.66 -11.53 39.15
N ILE A 111 -48.92 -10.47 39.51
CA ILE A 111 -48.83 -9.81 40.83
C ILE A 111 -48.08 -10.58 41.93
N CYS A 112 -47.17 -9.86 42.60
CA CYS A 112 -46.82 -10.04 44.00
C CYS A 112 -46.87 -8.67 44.69
N HIS A 113 -47.23 -8.64 45.98
CA HIS A 113 -47.45 -7.39 46.73
C HIS A 113 -46.15 -6.69 47.11
N VAL A 114 -46.16 -5.35 47.06
CA VAL A 114 -45.16 -4.50 47.73
C VAL A 114 -45.72 -4.07 49.09
N SER A 115 -45.15 -4.57 50.18
CA SER A 115 -45.59 -4.26 51.55
C SER A 115 -44.64 -3.32 52.29
N ARG A 116 -45.11 -2.09 52.55
CA ARG A 116 -44.72 -1.22 53.69
C ARG A 116 -43.24 -1.22 54.13
N LEU A 117 -42.34 -0.65 53.31
CA LEU A 117 -41.06 -0.11 53.81
C LEU A 117 -40.67 1.27 53.23
N ALA A 118 -41.57 1.92 52.49
CA ALA A 118 -41.27 3.06 51.62
C ALA A 118 -41.69 4.44 52.17
N ARG A 119 -41.57 4.69 53.49
CA ARG A 119 -41.92 6.00 54.11
C ARG A 119 -40.84 6.68 54.96
N THR A 120 -39.73 6.01 55.28
CA THR A 120 -38.67 6.59 56.13
C THR A 120 -37.48 7.16 55.34
N ILE A 121 -37.30 6.76 54.07
CA ILE A 121 -36.13 7.12 53.26
C ILE A 121 -36.28 8.50 52.57
N ILE A 122 -37.52 8.97 52.36
CA ILE A 122 -37.84 10.13 51.50
C ILE A 122 -37.27 11.45 52.04
N PHE A 123 -37.18 11.63 53.36
CA PHE A 123 -36.65 12.87 53.95
C PHE A 123 -35.12 12.99 53.96
N GLY A 124 -34.37 11.90 53.69
CA GLY A 124 -32.91 11.95 53.59
C GLY A 124 -32.37 12.43 52.24
N TRP A 125 -33.23 12.53 51.21
CA TRP A 125 -32.80 12.77 49.83
C TRP A 125 -32.75 14.25 49.41
N MET A 126 -33.37 15.18 50.15
CA MET A 126 -33.47 16.59 49.74
C MET A 126 -32.28 17.48 50.15
N THR A 127 -31.37 17.00 51.00
CA THR A 127 -30.17 17.76 51.44
C THR A 127 -28.87 17.31 50.77
N TRP A 128 -28.86 16.21 50.01
CA TRP A 128 -27.68 15.76 49.26
C TRP A 128 -27.56 16.39 47.86
N THR A 129 -28.63 16.97 47.33
CA THR A 129 -28.73 17.50 45.96
C THR A 129 -27.89 18.76 45.68
N LEU A 130 -27.26 19.35 46.70
CA LEU A 130 -26.42 20.55 46.58
C LEU A 130 -24.91 20.30 46.63
N ILE A 131 -24.48 19.04 46.81
CA ILE A 131 -23.07 18.63 46.61
C ILE A 131 -23.02 17.46 45.65
N TYR A 132 -23.51 17.68 44.42
CA TYR A 132 -22.98 16.93 43.29
C TYR A 132 -21.49 17.27 43.16
N PRO A 133 -20.55 16.31 43.25
CA PRO A 133 -19.18 16.57 42.86
C PRO A 133 -19.19 17.03 41.40
N SER A 134 -18.58 18.18 41.13
CA SER A 134 -18.56 18.78 39.78
C SER A 134 -18.12 17.72 38.77
N ALA A 135 -18.96 17.48 37.75
CA ALA A 135 -18.83 16.34 36.84
C ALA A 135 -17.36 16.09 36.48
N ASN A 136 -16.83 14.93 36.87
CA ASN A 136 -15.41 14.61 36.81
C ASN A 136 -14.94 14.74 35.35
N SER A 137 -14.32 15.88 35.02
CA SER A 137 -13.91 16.18 33.64
C SER A 137 -12.99 15.07 33.14
N GLU A 138 -13.46 14.35 32.12
CA GLU A 138 -12.80 13.17 31.58
C GLU A 138 -11.35 13.52 31.20
N SER A 139 -10.38 12.74 31.69
CA SER A 139 -8.97 13.12 31.53
C SER A 139 -8.40 12.55 30.23
N LEU A 140 -8.21 13.44 29.26
CA LEU A 140 -7.65 13.15 27.95
C LEU A 140 -6.20 12.64 28.05
N SER A 141 -5.87 11.58 27.31
CA SER A 141 -4.53 10.96 27.34
C SER A 141 -3.98 10.78 25.92
N PHE A 142 -2.96 11.55 25.56
CA PHE A 142 -2.20 11.33 24.32
C PHE A 142 -1.04 10.36 24.57
N VAL A 143 -0.82 9.44 23.64
CA VAL A 143 0.27 8.45 23.68
C VAL A 143 1.06 8.49 22.38
N GLY A 144 2.33 8.84 22.46
CA GLY A 144 3.30 8.68 21.38
C GLY A 144 3.73 7.22 21.28
N VAL A 145 3.65 6.62 20.09
CA VAL A 145 4.17 5.28 19.81
C VAL A 145 5.07 5.35 18.57
N ASN A 146 6.39 5.40 18.78
CA ASN A 146 7.35 5.68 17.71
C ASN A 146 8.51 4.68 17.69
N VAL A 147 8.83 4.16 16.50
CA VAL A 147 9.97 3.26 16.28
C VAL A 147 10.72 3.71 15.04
N GLY A 148 12.05 3.72 15.12
CA GLY A 148 12.94 4.08 14.02
C GLY A 148 14.34 4.40 14.56
N ILE A 149 15.38 4.09 13.79
CA ILE A 149 16.78 4.37 14.17
C ILE A 149 16.92 5.85 14.51
N GLY A 150 17.64 6.19 15.59
CA GLY A 150 17.67 7.55 16.16
C GLY A 150 18.11 8.68 15.21
N THR A 151 18.82 8.36 14.13
CA THR A 151 19.26 9.29 13.06
C THR A 151 18.23 9.46 11.94
N PHE A 152 17.21 8.59 11.86
CA PHE A 152 16.24 8.58 10.78
C PHE A 152 15.27 9.76 10.86
N ALA A 153 14.84 10.29 9.72
CA ALA A 153 13.95 11.46 9.66
C ALA A 153 12.55 11.26 10.28
N ALA A 154 12.13 10.01 10.50
CA ALA A 154 10.93 9.61 11.24
C ALA A 154 11.25 8.94 12.58
N GLY A 155 12.51 8.97 13.02
CA GLY A 155 12.95 8.37 14.27
C GLY A 155 12.38 9.12 15.49
N PRO A 156 12.27 8.47 16.65
CA PRO A 156 11.68 9.06 17.85
C PRO A 156 12.32 10.39 18.28
N ALA A 157 13.65 10.49 18.18
CA ALA A 157 14.40 11.70 18.51
C ALA A 157 13.99 12.95 17.68
N VAL A 158 13.33 12.74 16.54
CA VAL A 158 12.80 13.81 15.66
C VAL A 158 11.29 14.00 15.83
N VAL A 159 10.53 12.92 16.05
CA VAL A 159 9.05 12.95 16.08
C VAL A 159 8.50 13.26 17.47
N ASP A 160 9.04 12.65 18.52
CA ASP A 160 8.52 12.76 19.89
C ASP A 160 8.49 14.22 20.41
N PRO A 161 9.54 15.05 20.16
CA PRO A 161 9.53 16.46 20.57
C PRO A 161 8.49 17.29 19.81
N VAL A 162 8.16 16.92 18.56
CA VAL A 162 7.16 17.63 17.74
C VAL A 162 5.77 17.46 18.31
N PHE A 163 5.39 16.22 18.64
CA PHE A 163 4.12 15.96 19.32
C PHE A 163 4.06 16.67 20.69
N SER A 164 5.14 16.59 21.48
CA SER A 164 5.21 17.29 22.77
C SER A 164 5.07 18.82 22.63
N PHE A 165 5.76 19.43 21.68
CA PHE A 165 5.66 20.86 21.39
C PHE A 165 4.26 21.26 20.92
N ALA A 166 3.69 20.52 19.95
CA ALA A 166 2.38 20.84 19.39
C ALA A 166 1.27 20.69 20.45
N LEU A 167 1.33 19.66 21.29
CA LEU A 167 0.41 19.49 22.42
C LEU A 167 0.52 20.63 23.43
N GLN A 168 1.73 21.12 23.71
CA GLN A 168 1.94 22.30 24.57
C GLN A 168 1.35 23.58 23.95
N GLN A 169 1.50 23.80 22.64
CA GLN A 169 0.86 24.96 21.99
C GLN A 169 -0.68 24.85 21.98
N LYS A 170 -1.21 23.63 21.79
CA LYS A 170 -2.66 23.40 21.77
C LYS A 170 -3.30 23.44 23.16
N SER A 171 -2.58 23.10 24.24
CA SER A 171 -3.10 23.31 25.60
C SER A 171 -3.23 24.79 25.99
N ILE A 172 -2.38 25.67 25.43
CA ILE A 172 -2.52 27.13 25.53
C ILE A 172 -3.70 27.63 24.68
N THR A 173 -3.91 27.04 23.50
CA THR A 173 -4.99 27.44 22.56
C THR A 173 -6.39 27.00 23.05
N PHE A 174 -6.48 25.80 23.63
CA PHE A 174 -7.74 25.15 24.02
C PHE A 174 -7.73 24.72 25.51
N PRO A 175 -7.56 25.67 26.46
CA PRO A 175 -7.28 25.37 27.88
C PRO A 175 -8.44 24.75 28.66
N ALA A 176 -9.65 24.72 28.09
CA ALA A 176 -10.76 23.92 28.64
C ALA A 176 -10.58 22.44 28.30
N THR A 177 -10.50 22.14 27.00
CA THR A 177 -10.35 20.81 26.41
C THR A 177 -9.07 20.09 26.86
N PHE A 178 -7.99 20.83 27.10
CA PHE A 178 -6.68 20.28 27.49
C PHE A 178 -6.38 20.37 29.00
N ARG A 179 -7.32 20.84 29.83
CA ARG A 179 -7.09 21.13 31.26
C ARG A 179 -6.47 19.98 32.06
N ASN A 180 -6.88 18.75 31.76
CA ASN A 180 -6.44 17.53 32.43
C ASN A 180 -5.76 16.55 31.45
N MET A 181 -5.07 17.09 30.45
CA MET A 181 -4.33 16.30 29.46
C MET A 181 -3.11 15.61 30.09
N ALA A 182 -3.00 14.30 29.90
CA ALA A 182 -1.75 13.57 30.04
C ALA A 182 -1.08 13.40 28.66
N TRP A 183 0.24 13.57 28.62
CA TRP A 183 1.10 13.11 27.52
C TRP A 183 1.96 11.96 28.04
N THR A 184 2.16 10.95 27.20
CA THR A 184 3.10 9.85 27.44
C THR A 184 3.73 9.50 26.11
N ASN A 185 5.02 9.21 26.10
CA ASN A 185 5.74 8.87 24.88
C ASN A 185 6.53 7.59 25.10
N GLU A 186 6.23 6.57 24.31
CA GLU A 186 6.81 5.24 24.37
C GLU A 186 7.47 4.96 23.02
N SER A 187 8.79 4.83 23.00
CA SER A 187 9.55 4.79 21.75
C SER A 187 10.80 3.93 21.77
N SER A 188 11.24 3.49 20.59
CA SER A 188 12.45 2.69 20.39
C SER A 188 13.31 3.26 19.27
N ASN A 189 14.56 3.59 19.60
CA ASN A 189 15.56 4.15 18.70
C ASN A 189 16.57 3.10 18.17
N THR A 190 16.39 1.82 18.52
CA THR A 190 17.33 0.73 18.21
C THR A 190 17.01 -0.01 16.91
N GLU A 191 15.77 0.09 16.44
CA GLU A 191 15.24 -0.69 15.31
C GLU A 191 14.71 0.23 14.21
N SER A 192 14.87 -0.17 12.95
CA SER A 192 14.23 0.52 11.83
C SER A 192 12.73 0.17 11.80
N SER A 193 11.89 1.17 11.55
CA SER A 193 10.44 0.98 11.38
C SER A 193 10.07 0.00 10.25
N CYS A 194 10.98 -0.23 9.31
CA CYS A 194 10.75 -1.03 8.11
C CYS A 194 11.31 -2.47 8.21
N THR A 195 11.58 -2.98 9.42
CA THR A 195 12.09 -4.34 9.67
C THR A 195 11.18 -5.15 10.60
N ILE A 196 11.44 -6.47 10.66
CA ILE A 196 10.78 -7.38 11.61
C ILE A 196 11.12 -6.99 13.06
N GLY A 197 12.37 -6.57 13.33
CA GLY A 197 12.77 -6.04 14.64
C GLY A 197 11.99 -4.79 15.02
N GLY A 198 11.73 -3.89 14.06
CA GLY A 198 10.82 -2.75 14.24
C GLY A 198 9.41 -3.17 14.65
N ARG A 199 8.83 -4.19 13.99
CA ARG A 199 7.50 -4.74 14.35
C ARG A 199 7.49 -5.26 15.78
N GLU A 200 8.53 -5.99 16.19
CA GLU A 200 8.64 -6.45 17.57
C GLU A 200 8.81 -5.31 18.57
N ALA A 201 9.58 -4.27 18.23
CA ALA A 201 9.74 -3.09 19.06
C ALA A 201 8.37 -2.40 19.28
N VAL A 202 7.58 -2.20 18.22
CA VAL A 202 6.21 -1.68 18.34
C VAL A 202 5.36 -2.56 19.26
N LEU A 203 5.36 -3.88 19.08
CA LEU A 203 4.57 -4.79 19.92
C LEU A 203 4.97 -4.72 21.41
N LYS A 204 6.26 -4.55 21.71
CA LYS A 204 6.79 -4.36 23.06
C LYS A 204 6.31 -3.02 23.66
N LEU A 205 6.37 -1.93 22.88
CA LEU A 205 5.86 -0.60 23.30
C LEU A 205 4.35 -0.60 23.52
N LEU A 206 3.56 -1.18 22.62
CA LEU A 206 2.10 -1.28 22.74
C LEU A 206 1.68 -2.04 24.00
N SER A 207 2.43 -3.08 24.41
CA SER A 207 2.18 -3.78 25.67
C SER A 207 2.43 -2.90 26.89
N SER A 208 3.47 -2.05 26.88
CA SER A 208 3.78 -1.11 27.97
C SER A 208 2.70 -0.02 28.07
N VAL A 209 2.37 0.59 26.92
CA VAL A 209 1.29 1.57 26.74
C VAL A 209 -0.06 1.05 27.24
N TYR A 210 -0.40 -0.21 26.93
CA TYR A 210 -1.68 -0.79 27.30
C TYR A 210 -1.86 -0.89 28.82
N ASP A 211 -0.93 -1.58 29.51
CA ASP A 211 -1.01 -1.77 30.96
C ASP A 211 -0.77 -0.47 31.73
N GLY A 212 0.17 0.37 31.27
CA GLY A 212 0.54 1.60 31.96
C GLY A 212 -0.48 2.73 31.81
N HIS A 213 -1.07 2.91 30.63
CA HIS A 213 -1.73 4.17 30.24
C HIS A 213 -3.17 3.98 29.75
N ILE A 214 -3.40 3.16 28.71
CA ILE A 214 -4.72 3.00 28.09
C ILE A 214 -5.74 2.36 29.03
N ARG A 215 -5.32 1.35 29.81
CA ARG A 215 -6.20 0.54 30.68
C ARG A 215 -6.85 1.34 31.84
N ARG A 216 -6.48 2.60 32.05
CA ARG A 216 -7.03 3.46 33.12
C ARG A 216 -8.43 3.96 32.76
N LYS A 217 -9.47 3.29 33.30
CA LYS A 217 -10.89 3.67 33.13
C LYS A 217 -11.13 5.17 33.38
N GLY A 218 -11.99 5.79 32.56
CA GLY A 218 -12.32 7.22 32.67
C GLY A 218 -11.35 8.15 31.92
N ARG A 219 -10.62 7.63 30.92
CA ARG A 219 -9.72 8.39 30.05
C ARG A 219 -9.92 8.06 28.59
N GLN A 220 -10.32 9.06 27.79
CA GLN A 220 -10.23 8.96 26.34
C GLN A 220 -8.74 8.97 25.96
N SER A 221 -8.31 7.94 25.22
CA SER A 221 -6.90 7.80 24.80
C SER A 221 -6.75 7.97 23.29
N ILE A 222 -5.71 8.69 22.87
CA ILE A 222 -5.41 8.99 21.47
C ILE A 222 -3.96 8.65 21.19
N ILE A 223 -3.70 7.89 20.12
CA ILE A 223 -2.35 7.48 19.73
C ILE A 223 -1.83 8.43 18.65
N LEU A 224 -0.62 8.95 18.86
CA LEU A 224 0.13 9.77 17.91
C LEU A 224 1.34 8.98 17.42
N THR A 225 1.59 8.93 16.12
CA THR A 225 2.72 8.17 15.58
C THR A 225 3.34 8.77 14.31
N GLY A 226 4.66 8.77 14.23
CA GLY A 226 5.45 9.04 13.02
C GLY A 226 5.84 7.79 12.26
N VAL A 227 5.43 6.60 12.73
CA VAL A 227 5.72 5.32 12.07
C VAL A 227 5.21 5.34 10.63
N ASN A 228 6.13 5.05 9.70
CA ASN A 228 5.94 5.20 8.26
C ASN A 228 5.69 3.89 7.51
N CYS A 229 6.30 2.78 7.97
CA CYS A 229 6.24 1.49 7.31
C CYS A 229 5.07 0.61 7.80
N HIS A 230 4.45 -0.15 6.89
CA HIS A 230 3.24 -0.93 7.17
C HIS A 230 3.44 -1.99 8.26
N ILE A 231 4.60 -2.66 8.24
CA ILE A 231 4.96 -3.74 9.17
C ILE A 231 4.94 -3.29 10.64
N THR A 232 5.10 -1.98 10.89
CA THR A 232 5.09 -1.36 12.22
C THR A 232 3.82 -0.58 12.53
N PHE A 233 3.13 0.06 11.57
CA PHE A 233 1.86 0.75 11.89
C PHE A 233 0.65 -0.20 11.98
N PHE A 234 0.66 -1.38 11.34
CA PHE A 234 -0.46 -2.34 11.43
C PHE A 234 -0.78 -2.74 12.88
N PRO A 235 0.18 -3.19 13.73
CA PRO A 235 -0.11 -3.48 15.14
C PRO A 235 -0.74 -2.31 15.91
N VAL A 236 -0.31 -1.07 15.64
CA VAL A 236 -0.84 0.14 16.29
C VAL A 236 -2.31 0.35 15.88
N ALA A 237 -2.60 0.28 14.59
CA ALA A 237 -3.93 0.55 14.05
C ALA A 237 -4.94 -0.59 14.30
N ASP A 238 -4.49 -1.86 14.30
CA ASP A 238 -5.34 -2.99 14.70
C ASP A 238 -5.66 -2.94 16.20
N MET A 239 -4.68 -2.71 17.07
CA MET A 239 -4.93 -2.55 18.52
C MET A 239 -5.90 -1.37 18.77
N ALA A 240 -5.73 -0.27 18.05
CA ALA A 240 -6.59 0.90 18.17
C ALA A 240 -8.02 0.64 17.66
N ARG A 241 -8.23 -0.25 16.68
CA ARG A 241 -9.59 -0.70 16.31
C ARG A 241 -10.23 -1.52 17.44
N GLU A 242 -9.52 -2.49 18.01
CA GLU A 242 -10.10 -3.35 19.08
C GLU A 242 -10.43 -2.58 20.37
N LEU A 243 -9.78 -1.43 20.58
CA LEU A 243 -9.98 -0.56 21.76
C LEU A 243 -10.76 0.73 21.44
N ASP A 244 -11.24 0.88 20.19
CA ASP A 244 -11.84 2.09 19.61
C ASP A 244 -11.14 3.41 19.99
N LEU A 245 -9.82 3.46 19.76
CA LEU A 245 -8.97 4.62 20.04
C LEU A 245 -8.58 5.34 18.74
N LEU A 246 -8.63 6.67 18.74
CA LEU A 246 -8.20 7.47 17.58
C LEU A 246 -6.69 7.32 17.38
N VAL A 247 -6.25 7.11 16.13
CA VAL A 247 -4.82 7.13 15.76
C VAL A 247 -4.55 8.23 14.75
N GLY A 248 -3.68 9.17 15.08
CA GLY A 248 -3.12 10.13 14.13
C GLY A 248 -1.73 9.70 13.68
N THR A 249 -1.55 9.31 12.41
CA THR A 249 -0.22 9.10 11.81
C THR A 249 0.18 10.21 10.86
N CYS A 250 1.38 10.75 11.05
CA CYS A 250 2.04 11.64 10.09
C CYS A 250 2.89 10.89 9.06
N GLY A 251 3.28 9.64 9.33
CA GLY A 251 4.31 8.93 8.56
C GLY A 251 3.81 7.92 7.53
N ALA A 252 2.62 7.33 7.71
CA ALA A 252 2.21 6.14 6.96
C ALA A 252 2.19 6.36 5.43
N THR A 253 2.95 5.54 4.69
CA THR A 253 3.06 5.67 3.23
C THR A 253 2.24 4.62 2.44
N ASP A 254 1.85 3.53 3.07
CA ASP A 254 1.19 2.40 2.41
C ASP A 254 -0.25 2.72 1.96
N LEU A 255 -0.80 1.89 1.06
CA LEU A 255 -2.19 1.94 0.60
C LEU A 255 -3.18 1.50 1.71
N ALA A 256 -2.74 0.64 2.62
CA ALA A 256 -3.60 -0.03 3.60
C ALA A 256 -4.41 0.89 4.55
N PRO A 257 -4.04 2.14 4.89
CA PRO A 257 -4.91 3.06 5.61
C PRO A 257 -6.23 3.36 4.86
N THR A 258 -6.33 3.08 3.56
CA THR A 258 -7.61 3.19 2.83
C THR A 258 -8.65 2.16 3.28
N GLU A 259 -8.25 1.03 3.88
CA GLU A 259 -9.15 -0.06 4.26
C GLU A 259 -9.85 0.23 5.61
N ARG A 260 -10.91 1.04 5.50
CA ARG A 260 -11.74 1.51 6.62
C ARG A 260 -12.42 0.40 7.44
N LYS A 261 -12.57 -0.83 6.93
CA LYS A 261 -13.09 -1.97 7.71
C LYS A 261 -12.06 -2.49 8.71
N ARG A 262 -10.77 -2.48 8.34
CA ARG A 262 -9.66 -2.90 9.22
C ARG A 262 -9.17 -1.76 10.10
N PHE A 263 -9.19 -0.52 9.60
CA PHE A 263 -8.65 0.64 10.31
C PHE A 263 -9.66 1.81 10.43
N PRO A 264 -10.83 1.61 11.06
CA PRO A 264 -11.87 2.65 11.14
C PRO A 264 -11.45 3.87 11.98
N THR A 265 -10.51 3.72 12.90
CA THR A 265 -10.02 4.77 13.82
C THR A 265 -8.76 5.50 13.33
N LEU A 266 -8.17 5.08 12.22
CA LEU A 266 -6.86 5.56 11.76
C LEU A 266 -7.00 6.80 10.86
N LEU A 267 -6.26 7.86 11.15
CA LEU A 267 -6.14 9.04 10.29
C LEU A 267 -4.72 9.18 9.76
N SER A 268 -4.57 9.19 8.43
CA SER A 268 -3.27 9.46 7.80
C SER A 268 -3.19 10.90 7.32
N PHE A 269 -2.32 11.68 7.96
CA PHE A 269 -1.96 13.04 7.58
C PHE A 269 -0.81 13.09 6.56
N SER A 270 -0.21 11.92 6.29
CA SER A 270 0.94 11.73 5.41
C SER A 270 0.71 12.34 4.03
N GLN A 271 1.66 13.16 3.58
CA GLN A 271 1.73 13.63 2.20
C GLN A 271 2.31 12.57 1.23
N ALA A 272 2.73 11.43 1.78
CA ALA A 272 3.35 10.32 1.08
C ALA A 272 2.39 9.13 0.94
N ASP A 273 1.08 9.36 0.80
CA ASP A 273 0.12 8.34 0.34
C ASP A 273 0.55 7.85 -1.05
N MET A 274 1.16 6.68 -1.09
CA MET A 274 1.72 6.14 -2.32
C MET A 274 0.65 5.85 -3.39
N ALA A 275 -0.64 5.70 -3.01
CA ALA A 275 -1.72 5.51 -3.97
C ALA A 275 -1.82 6.68 -4.96
N ALA A 276 -1.67 7.91 -4.46
CA ALA A 276 -1.68 9.12 -5.26
C ALA A 276 -0.48 9.18 -6.21
N TYR A 277 0.71 8.79 -5.77
CA TYR A 277 1.94 8.81 -6.59
C TYR A 277 1.96 7.72 -7.67
N TYR A 278 1.49 6.52 -7.37
CA TYR A 278 1.34 5.45 -8.37
C TYR A 278 0.29 5.84 -9.43
N SER A 279 -0.84 6.40 -8.99
CA SER A 279 -1.90 6.89 -9.88
C SER A 279 -1.43 8.07 -10.74
N ALA A 280 -0.66 9.00 -10.18
CA ALA A 280 -0.04 10.10 -10.93
C ALA A 280 0.96 9.58 -11.98
N THR A 281 1.83 8.64 -11.61
CA THR A 281 2.81 8.03 -12.54
C THR A 281 2.11 7.30 -13.68
N LEU A 282 1.10 6.48 -13.38
CA LEU A 282 0.29 5.76 -14.36
C LEU A 282 -0.48 6.71 -15.29
N THR A 283 -1.08 7.76 -14.74
CA THR A 283 -1.82 8.76 -15.53
C THR A 283 -0.87 9.55 -16.44
N LEU A 284 0.39 9.78 -16.02
CA LEU A 284 1.40 10.44 -16.84
C LEU A 284 1.80 9.57 -18.05
N ILE A 285 2.05 8.28 -17.79
CA ILE A 285 2.34 7.25 -18.80
C ILE A 285 1.20 7.17 -19.83
N ARG A 286 -0.05 7.08 -19.37
CA ARG A 286 -1.25 7.07 -20.23
C ARG A 286 -1.43 8.38 -21.01
N LYS A 287 -1.18 9.54 -20.38
CA LYS A 287 -1.32 10.88 -21.01
C LYS A 287 -0.37 11.05 -22.21
N PHE A 288 0.84 10.50 -22.13
CA PHE A 288 1.81 10.51 -23.22
C PHE A 288 1.80 9.24 -24.10
N LYS A 289 0.91 8.29 -23.80
CA LYS A 289 0.70 7.02 -24.54
C LYS A 289 1.95 6.12 -24.59
N TRP A 290 2.83 6.22 -23.60
CA TRP A 290 3.98 5.35 -23.44
C TRP A 290 3.51 3.92 -23.10
N LYS A 291 4.07 2.91 -23.78
CA LYS A 291 3.73 1.49 -23.69
C LYS A 291 4.92 0.61 -23.28
N TYR A 292 6.12 1.16 -23.24
CA TYR A 292 7.34 0.50 -22.80
C TYR A 292 8.04 1.38 -21.75
N ILE A 293 8.23 0.84 -20.55
CA ILE A 293 8.83 1.56 -19.40
C ILE A 293 9.99 0.75 -18.83
N ALA A 294 11.17 1.35 -18.69
CA ALA A 294 12.24 0.78 -17.88
C ALA A 294 12.07 1.24 -16.43
N VAL A 295 12.22 0.35 -15.45
CA VAL A 295 12.10 0.65 -14.01
C VAL A 295 13.38 0.23 -13.32
N ILE A 296 14.23 1.20 -12.96
CA ILE A 296 15.46 0.96 -12.22
C ILE A 296 15.10 0.86 -10.73
N ASN A 297 15.17 -0.36 -10.19
CA ASN A 297 14.85 -0.69 -8.80
C ASN A 297 16.14 -0.83 -7.99
N ASP A 298 16.50 0.20 -7.23
CA ASP A 298 17.75 0.25 -6.48
C ASP A 298 17.59 -0.32 -5.07
N ASN A 299 18.27 -1.43 -4.81
CA ASN A 299 18.21 -2.16 -3.54
C ASN A 299 18.78 -1.34 -2.37
N LEU A 300 19.82 -0.52 -2.60
CA LEU A 300 20.46 0.31 -1.58
C LEU A 300 20.83 -0.49 -0.32
N SER A 301 21.59 -1.57 -0.49
CA SER A 301 22.00 -2.45 0.62
C SER A 301 22.78 -1.69 1.71
N GLY A 302 22.46 -1.98 2.98
CA GLY A 302 23.08 -1.31 4.13
C GLY A 302 22.66 0.16 4.35
N ASN A 303 21.78 0.73 3.53
CA ASN A 303 21.27 2.10 3.69
C ASN A 303 19.89 2.10 4.40
N ASP A 304 19.76 2.86 5.49
CA ASP A 304 18.53 2.96 6.31
C ASP A 304 17.30 3.46 5.53
N PHE A 305 17.49 4.22 4.45
CA PHE A 305 16.41 4.71 3.58
C PHE A 305 16.09 3.74 2.43
N GLY A 306 16.94 2.74 2.17
CA GLY A 306 16.75 1.70 1.16
C GLY A 306 15.39 0.97 1.25
N PRO A 307 14.93 0.52 2.44
CA PRO A 307 13.60 -0.08 2.60
C PRO A 307 12.45 0.79 2.08
N LYS A 308 12.53 2.12 2.22
CA LYS A 308 11.52 3.04 1.67
C LYS A 308 11.63 3.16 0.16
N SER A 309 12.83 3.24 -0.41
CA SER A 309 13.01 3.26 -1.88
C SER A 309 12.44 2.00 -2.53
N ARG A 310 12.72 0.82 -1.95
CA ARG A 310 12.14 -0.46 -2.38
C ARG A 310 10.62 -0.49 -2.22
N ALA A 311 10.07 0.03 -1.12
CA ALA A 311 8.61 0.12 -0.94
C ALA A 311 7.93 1.05 -1.96
N ILE A 312 8.57 2.17 -2.34
CA ILE A 312 8.13 3.06 -3.42
C ILE A 312 8.15 2.30 -4.75
N CYS A 313 9.23 1.58 -5.07
CA CYS A 313 9.33 0.87 -6.35
C CYS A 313 8.33 -0.29 -6.45
N ALA A 314 8.21 -1.11 -5.40
CA ALA A 314 7.35 -2.28 -5.37
C ALA A 314 5.88 -1.92 -5.70
N GLY A 315 5.38 -0.78 -5.23
CA GLY A 315 4.03 -0.34 -5.55
C GLY A 315 3.88 0.32 -6.93
N ILE A 316 4.93 0.92 -7.50
CA ILE A 316 4.95 1.29 -8.92
C ILE A 316 4.88 0.02 -9.79
N ILE A 317 5.76 -0.95 -9.52
CA ILE A 317 5.84 -2.24 -10.22
C ILE A 317 4.50 -2.98 -10.12
N ALA A 318 3.92 -3.10 -8.92
CA ALA A 318 2.61 -3.71 -8.72
C ALA A 318 1.45 -2.93 -9.38
N THR A 319 1.63 -1.65 -9.71
CA THR A 319 0.65 -0.84 -10.47
C THR A 319 0.82 -1.04 -11.98
N LEU A 320 2.07 -1.13 -12.47
CA LEU A 320 2.37 -1.49 -13.86
C LEU A 320 1.95 -2.92 -14.18
N PHE A 321 2.16 -3.87 -13.27
CA PHE A 321 1.71 -5.26 -13.42
C PHE A 321 0.18 -5.36 -13.60
N LYS A 322 -0.60 -4.59 -12.84
CA LYS A 322 -2.07 -4.52 -12.97
C LYS A 322 -2.56 -3.98 -14.32
N ILE A 323 -1.70 -3.27 -15.06
CA ILE A 323 -2.01 -2.72 -16.39
C ILE A 323 -1.08 -3.26 -17.49
N ALA A 324 -0.46 -4.42 -17.28
CA ALA A 324 0.42 -5.08 -18.25
C ALA A 324 -0.18 -5.24 -19.67
N PRO A 325 -1.51 -5.39 -19.88
CA PRO A 325 -2.11 -5.38 -21.23
C PRO A 325 -2.02 -4.02 -21.96
N GLU A 326 -1.82 -2.91 -21.24
CA GLU A 326 -1.66 -1.56 -21.80
C GLU A 326 -0.18 -1.16 -21.92
N VAL A 327 0.64 -1.52 -20.93
CA VAL A 327 2.03 -1.08 -20.78
C VAL A 327 2.92 -2.26 -20.38
N ASN A 328 3.91 -2.56 -21.21
CA ASN A 328 4.98 -3.50 -20.89
C ASN A 328 6.06 -2.76 -20.09
N TYR A 329 6.62 -3.39 -19.08
CA TYR A 329 7.75 -2.83 -18.32
C TYR A 329 8.88 -3.84 -18.17
N LEU A 330 10.10 -3.32 -17.97
CA LEU A 330 11.27 -4.09 -17.57
C LEU A 330 11.75 -3.57 -16.23
N GLU A 331 11.78 -4.42 -15.21
CA GLU A 331 12.45 -4.13 -13.96
C GLU A 331 13.95 -4.42 -14.09
N ILE A 332 14.78 -3.46 -13.71
CA ILE A 332 16.24 -3.56 -13.70
C ILE A 332 16.66 -3.40 -12.24
N GLN A 333 16.92 -4.52 -11.58
CA GLN A 333 17.38 -4.54 -10.20
C GLN A 333 18.86 -4.15 -10.13
N THR A 334 19.17 -3.20 -9.25
CA THR A 334 20.53 -2.70 -9.02
C THR A 334 20.78 -2.50 -7.52
N ASP A 335 22.00 -2.17 -7.13
CA ASP A 335 22.39 -2.00 -5.72
C ASP A 335 23.53 -0.99 -5.60
N SER A 336 23.19 0.30 -5.71
CA SER A 336 24.16 1.38 -5.86
C SER A 336 24.94 1.72 -4.59
N ALA A 337 24.54 1.15 -3.45
CA ALA A 337 25.30 1.22 -2.20
C ALA A 337 26.55 0.31 -2.20
N ARG A 338 26.69 -0.60 -3.18
CA ARG A 338 27.89 -1.46 -3.31
C ARG A 338 29.07 -0.68 -3.86
N THR A 339 30.23 -0.85 -3.23
CA THR A 339 31.50 -0.29 -3.69
C THR A 339 31.79 -0.71 -5.14
N GLY A 340 32.04 0.27 -6.02
CA GLY A 340 32.30 0.02 -7.43
C GLY A 340 31.04 -0.25 -8.28
N HIS A 341 29.84 0.06 -7.80
CA HIS A 341 28.64 0.00 -8.62
C HIS A 341 28.76 0.84 -9.91
N ASP A 342 28.41 0.23 -11.04
CA ASP A 342 28.41 0.86 -12.36
C ASP A 342 27.00 1.22 -12.84
N TRP A 343 26.73 2.52 -12.96
CA TRP A 343 25.51 3.03 -13.57
C TRP A 343 25.46 2.83 -15.08
N ASN A 344 26.60 2.65 -15.77
CA ASN A 344 26.66 2.54 -17.23
C ASN A 344 25.92 1.29 -17.74
N THR A 345 26.29 0.11 -17.25
CA THR A 345 25.60 -1.16 -17.55
C THR A 345 24.10 -1.12 -17.19
N THR A 346 23.75 -0.50 -16.05
CA THR A 346 22.36 -0.31 -15.61
C THR A 346 21.57 0.57 -16.60
N LEU A 347 22.16 1.67 -17.06
CA LEU A 347 21.52 2.62 -17.97
C LEU A 347 21.44 2.13 -19.41
N ILE A 348 22.47 1.44 -19.92
CA ILE A 348 22.42 0.78 -21.23
C ILE A 348 21.27 -0.23 -21.27
N SER A 349 21.17 -1.09 -20.24
CA SER A 349 20.08 -2.06 -20.10
C SER A 349 18.69 -1.41 -20.07
N ALA A 350 18.59 -0.18 -19.54
CA ALA A 350 17.36 0.60 -19.55
C ALA A 350 17.05 1.17 -20.95
N SER A 351 18.03 1.82 -21.59
CA SER A 351 17.86 2.44 -22.92
C SER A 351 17.56 1.44 -24.04
N ASP A 352 18.15 0.25 -23.97
CA ASP A 352 17.90 -0.83 -24.93
C ASP A 352 16.44 -1.30 -24.88
N TYR A 353 15.75 -1.13 -23.75
CA TYR A 353 14.33 -1.48 -23.59
C TYR A 353 13.38 -0.30 -23.83
N SER A 354 13.68 0.87 -23.26
CA SER A 354 12.80 2.05 -23.25
C SER A 354 13.56 3.37 -23.03
N HIS A 355 13.06 4.44 -23.66
CA HIS A 355 13.50 5.80 -23.40
C HIS A 355 12.85 6.44 -22.14
N VAL A 356 11.85 5.79 -21.55
CA VAL A 356 11.07 6.26 -20.40
C VAL A 356 11.51 5.48 -19.17
N ILE A 357 12.34 6.10 -18.35
CA ILE A 357 13.09 5.45 -17.27
C ILE A 357 12.56 5.91 -15.91
N VAL A 358 11.81 5.04 -15.22
CA VAL A 358 11.40 5.25 -13.83
C VAL A 358 12.57 4.96 -12.90
N CYS A 359 12.85 5.91 -12.01
CA CYS A 359 14.02 5.91 -11.14
C CYS A 359 13.61 5.67 -9.68
N CYS A 360 13.79 4.45 -9.17
CA CYS A 360 13.54 4.12 -7.76
C CYS A 360 14.85 4.09 -6.95
N THR A 361 15.38 5.26 -6.62
CA THR A 361 16.62 5.39 -5.83
C THR A 361 16.57 6.63 -4.92
N LEU A 362 17.64 6.94 -4.21
CA LEU A 362 17.78 8.15 -3.37
C LEU A 362 18.40 9.31 -4.17
N THR A 363 18.35 10.52 -3.61
CA THR A 363 18.64 11.76 -4.37
C THR A 363 20.11 11.88 -4.80
N GLU A 364 21.06 11.45 -3.98
CA GLU A 364 22.49 11.39 -4.32
C GLU A 364 22.77 10.35 -5.43
N GLN A 365 22.20 9.16 -5.29
CA GLN A 365 22.35 8.05 -6.23
C GLN A 365 21.73 8.39 -7.58
N LEU A 366 20.58 9.09 -7.59
CA LEU A 366 19.98 9.71 -8.78
C LEU A 366 20.93 10.71 -9.45
N HIS A 367 21.64 11.56 -8.70
CA HIS A 367 22.63 12.48 -9.27
C HIS A 367 23.77 11.72 -9.97
N HIS A 368 24.32 10.66 -9.36
CA HIS A 368 25.35 9.83 -9.99
C HIS A 368 24.84 9.10 -11.25
N MET A 369 23.61 8.59 -11.22
CA MET A 369 22.96 7.98 -12.37
C MET A 369 22.78 9.01 -13.51
N LEU A 370 22.23 10.19 -13.23
CA LEU A 370 21.98 11.23 -14.24
C LEU A 370 23.29 11.80 -14.83
N VAL A 371 24.33 12.00 -14.02
CA VAL A 371 25.68 12.35 -14.52
C VAL A 371 26.21 11.29 -15.49
N THR A 372 25.93 10.01 -15.24
CA THR A 372 26.33 8.91 -16.12
C THR A 372 25.49 8.89 -17.39
N ALA A 373 24.16 8.99 -17.28
CA ALA A 373 23.24 9.06 -18.40
C ALA A 373 23.56 10.23 -19.36
N SER A 374 23.97 11.39 -18.84
CA SER A 374 24.40 12.50 -19.70
C SER A 374 25.71 12.23 -20.45
N LYS A 375 26.61 11.39 -19.93
CA LYS A 375 27.82 10.96 -20.65
C LYS A 375 27.49 9.96 -21.77
N LEU A 376 26.36 9.26 -21.65
CA LEU A 376 25.80 8.33 -22.63
C LEU A 376 24.85 8.99 -23.65
N GLY A 377 24.88 10.32 -23.78
CA GLY A 377 24.02 11.06 -24.73
C GLY A 377 22.55 11.18 -24.33
N MET A 378 22.11 10.61 -23.19
CA MET A 378 20.69 10.62 -22.78
C MET A 378 20.17 12.03 -22.37
N ALA A 379 21.02 13.05 -22.45
CA ALA A 379 20.66 14.46 -22.34
C ALA A 379 19.97 15.01 -23.61
N GLU A 380 20.06 14.36 -24.77
CA GLU A 380 19.64 14.89 -26.10
C GLU A 380 18.12 14.96 -26.34
N GLY A 381 17.29 14.84 -25.30
CA GLY A 381 15.83 14.99 -25.38
C GLY A 381 15.10 13.77 -25.96
N GLN A 382 15.82 12.71 -26.30
CA GLN A 382 15.26 11.41 -26.69
C GLN A 382 14.77 10.59 -25.48
N TYR A 383 15.19 10.95 -24.26
CA TYR A 383 14.91 10.22 -23.01
C TYR A 383 14.12 11.07 -22.02
N VAL A 384 13.40 10.41 -21.12
CA VAL A 384 12.76 11.04 -19.96
C VAL A 384 12.93 10.18 -18.71
N PHE A 385 13.37 10.82 -17.63
CA PHE A 385 13.59 10.20 -16.32
C PHE A 385 12.45 10.59 -15.39
N LEU A 386 11.74 9.60 -14.84
CA LEU A 386 10.62 9.81 -13.91
C LEU A 386 11.07 9.48 -12.49
N PHE A 387 11.14 10.48 -11.61
CA PHE A 387 11.59 10.32 -10.23
C PHE A 387 10.45 10.61 -9.23
N VAL A 388 10.11 9.62 -8.40
CA VAL A 388 9.03 9.75 -7.41
C VAL A 388 9.61 10.14 -6.04
N TYR A 389 9.43 11.41 -5.66
CA TYR A 389 10.02 12.00 -4.46
C TYR A 389 8.93 12.45 -3.48
N VAL A 390 8.39 11.53 -2.69
CA VAL A 390 7.12 11.76 -1.98
C VAL A 390 7.18 12.74 -0.80
N GLN A 391 8.35 12.98 -0.21
CA GLN A 391 8.54 14.00 0.83
C GLN A 391 10.03 14.39 0.92
N GLN A 392 10.30 15.64 1.31
CA GLN A 392 11.64 16.09 1.68
C GLN A 392 11.90 15.84 3.18
N ALA A 393 13.06 15.27 3.50
CA ALA A 393 13.49 15.12 4.88
C ALA A 393 15.03 15.02 4.99
N PRO A 394 15.62 15.13 6.20
CA PRO A 394 17.03 14.88 6.45
C PRO A 394 17.43 13.45 6.00
N GLY A 395 18.65 13.30 5.49
CA GLY A 395 19.16 12.00 5.01
C GLY A 395 18.66 11.59 3.61
N TYR A 396 17.61 12.23 3.06
CA TYR A 396 17.32 12.17 1.61
C TYR A 396 18.23 13.14 0.83
N ASN A 397 19.48 13.23 1.25
CA ASN A 397 20.45 14.22 0.80
C ASN A 397 20.91 13.92 -0.64
N PRO A 398 21.25 14.96 -1.42
CA PRO A 398 20.86 16.34 -1.20
C PRO A 398 19.34 16.53 -1.37
N PRO A 399 18.70 17.51 -0.69
CA PRO A 399 17.43 18.08 -1.16
C PRO A 399 17.45 18.38 -2.67
N ILE A 400 16.28 18.35 -3.34
CA ILE A 400 16.19 18.61 -4.79
C ILE A 400 16.91 19.91 -5.23
N ARG A 401 16.94 20.93 -4.37
CA ARG A 401 17.65 22.19 -4.66
C ARG A 401 19.18 22.07 -4.55
N SER A 402 19.72 21.13 -3.79
CA SER A 402 21.17 20.86 -3.71
C SER A 402 21.65 19.72 -4.61
N LEU A 403 20.76 19.06 -5.37
CA LEU A 403 21.14 18.55 -6.70
C LEU A 403 21.76 19.69 -7.54
N LEU A 404 21.24 20.91 -7.37
CA LEU A 404 21.71 22.15 -7.99
C LEU A 404 22.83 22.84 -7.19
N ALA A 405 23.49 22.13 -6.26
CA ALA A 405 24.66 22.63 -5.50
C ALA A 405 25.40 21.47 -4.79
N PRO A 406 26.17 20.62 -5.50
CA PRO A 406 26.97 19.58 -4.86
C PRO A 406 28.02 20.19 -3.90
N PRO A 407 28.23 19.65 -2.69
CA PRO A 407 29.12 20.24 -1.70
C PRO A 407 30.55 20.47 -2.21
N GLY A 408 31.02 21.72 -2.17
CA GLY A 408 32.39 22.10 -2.52
C GLY A 408 32.76 22.07 -4.02
N GLY A 409 31.82 21.74 -4.92
CA GLY A 409 32.10 21.61 -6.35
C GLY A 409 31.50 22.73 -7.22
N SER A 410 32.19 23.12 -8.27
CA SER A 410 31.52 23.67 -9.46
C SER A 410 30.65 22.58 -10.08
N MET A 411 29.40 22.89 -10.41
CA MET A 411 28.45 21.86 -10.83
C MET A 411 28.81 21.29 -12.20
N ASN A 412 28.76 19.97 -12.30
CA ASN A 412 29.08 19.25 -13.52
C ASN A 412 28.14 19.65 -14.68
N GLU A 413 28.71 20.13 -15.77
CA GLU A 413 27.98 20.54 -16.99
C GLU A 413 27.11 19.40 -17.56
N ALA A 414 27.54 18.15 -17.40
CA ALA A 414 26.75 16.97 -17.77
C ALA A 414 25.44 16.88 -16.96
N PHE A 415 25.47 17.18 -15.67
CA PHE A 415 24.26 17.20 -14.85
C PHE A 415 23.29 18.31 -15.31
N TRP A 416 23.82 19.51 -15.58
CA TRP A 416 23.02 20.61 -16.12
C TRP A 416 22.33 20.29 -17.46
N LYS A 417 22.98 19.52 -18.33
CA LYS A 417 22.44 19.14 -19.64
C LYS A 417 21.21 18.24 -19.52
N ILE A 418 21.26 17.23 -18.65
CA ILE A 418 20.19 16.22 -18.53
C ILE A 418 19.01 16.63 -17.64
N LEU A 419 19.15 17.65 -16.79
CA LEU A 419 18.09 18.08 -15.87
C LEU A 419 16.77 18.48 -16.55
N SER A 420 16.78 18.95 -17.81
CA SER A 420 15.54 19.20 -18.57
C SER A 420 14.73 17.93 -18.88
N ASN A 421 15.37 16.76 -18.81
CA ASN A 421 14.78 15.46 -19.14
C ASN A 421 14.32 14.73 -17.86
N LEU A 422 14.56 15.31 -16.68
CA LEU A 422 14.09 14.81 -15.39
C LEU A 422 12.71 15.43 -15.06
N LEU A 423 11.73 14.56 -14.83
CA LEU A 423 10.43 14.91 -14.27
C LEU A 423 10.34 14.35 -12.85
N ILE A 424 10.17 15.24 -11.87
CA ILE A 424 10.01 14.87 -10.48
C ILE A 424 8.53 14.88 -10.12
N ILE A 425 8.01 13.74 -9.67
CA ILE A 425 6.64 13.56 -9.17
C ILE A 425 6.71 13.62 -7.64
N ARG A 426 6.29 14.74 -7.04
CA ARG A 426 6.46 14.99 -5.59
C ARG A 426 5.27 15.66 -4.90
N SER A 427 5.26 15.64 -3.57
CA SER A 427 4.35 16.47 -2.76
C SER A 427 4.52 17.96 -3.12
N PRO A 428 3.49 18.80 -2.94
CA PRO A 428 3.70 20.24 -2.85
C PRO A 428 4.78 20.54 -1.79
N PRO A 429 5.86 21.28 -2.13
CA PRO A 429 6.94 21.53 -1.18
C PRO A 429 6.46 22.40 -0.01
N ALA A 430 6.95 22.11 1.19
CA ALA A 430 6.69 22.95 2.35
C ALA A 430 7.34 24.35 2.19
N ASP A 431 6.63 25.40 2.64
CA ASP A 431 7.18 26.76 2.65
C ASP A 431 8.17 26.93 3.80
N TRP A 432 9.44 26.61 3.52
CA TRP A 432 10.55 26.72 4.46
C TRP A 432 10.87 28.16 4.91
N MET A 433 10.36 29.19 4.23
CA MET A 433 10.53 30.58 4.67
C MET A 433 9.52 30.92 5.75
N ARG A 434 8.24 30.59 5.52
CA ARG A 434 7.13 30.73 6.49
C ARG A 434 7.34 29.85 7.72
N LEU A 435 7.68 28.58 7.51
CA LEU A 435 7.83 27.57 8.56
C LEU A 435 9.11 27.73 9.40
N ARG A 436 10.08 28.57 8.99
CA ARG A 436 11.36 28.77 9.70
C ARG A 436 11.18 29.13 11.18
N GLN A 437 10.15 29.89 11.53
CA GLN A 437 9.87 30.23 12.92
C GLN A 437 9.31 29.06 13.73
N LEU A 438 8.53 28.17 13.11
CA LEU A 438 8.00 26.96 13.73
C LEU A 438 9.13 25.94 13.92
N THR A 439 9.85 25.59 12.84
CA THR A 439 10.93 24.60 12.90
C THR A 439 12.03 25.05 13.86
N GLY A 440 12.41 26.33 13.83
CA GLY A 440 13.34 26.92 14.81
C GLY A 440 12.80 27.06 16.25
N LYS A 441 11.51 26.86 16.53
CA LYS A 441 10.97 26.71 17.90
C LYS A 441 11.04 25.24 18.33
N ILE A 442 10.58 24.32 17.48
CA ILE A 442 10.67 22.87 17.68
C ILE A 442 12.14 22.47 17.93
N GLU A 443 13.06 22.94 17.10
CA GLU A 443 14.50 22.72 17.21
C GLU A 443 15.07 23.08 18.59
N ARG A 444 14.67 24.23 19.15
CA ARG A 444 15.07 24.64 20.51
C ARG A 444 14.43 23.77 21.60
N SER A 445 13.23 23.23 21.38
CA SER A 445 12.60 22.27 22.30
C SER A 445 13.21 20.87 22.26
N MET A 446 13.91 20.49 21.18
CA MET A 446 14.67 19.22 21.13
C MET A 446 15.91 19.23 22.04
N GLY A 447 16.50 20.41 22.28
CA GLY A 447 17.52 20.62 23.31
C GLY A 447 18.75 19.68 23.18
N PRO A 448 19.33 19.19 24.30
CA PRO A 448 20.55 18.39 24.29
C PRO A 448 20.37 16.95 23.80
N LEU A 449 19.15 16.49 23.49
CA LEU A 449 18.92 15.20 22.82
C LEU A 449 19.61 15.11 21.45
N ARG A 450 19.95 16.28 20.87
CA ARG A 450 20.56 16.47 19.55
C ARG A 450 22.04 16.09 19.45
N GLY A 451 22.62 15.36 20.41
CA GLY A 451 24.07 15.13 20.54
C GLY A 451 24.78 14.46 19.35
N GLN A 452 24.06 14.02 18.32
CA GLN A 452 24.60 13.40 17.09
C GLN A 452 24.03 13.99 15.78
N ALA A 453 23.09 14.96 15.83
CA ALA A 453 22.42 15.48 14.63
C ALA A 453 22.93 16.88 14.26
N THR A 454 23.58 17.01 13.10
CA THR A 454 24.12 18.27 12.57
C THR A 454 23.01 19.31 12.36
N ALA A 455 23.23 20.52 12.89
CA ALA A 455 22.14 21.43 13.19
C ALA A 455 21.43 22.07 11.98
N THR A 456 22.01 21.99 10.79
CA THR A 456 21.51 22.66 9.57
C THR A 456 20.54 21.80 8.76
N GLU A 457 20.72 20.48 8.71
CA GLU A 457 19.94 19.61 7.82
C GLU A 457 18.60 19.18 8.43
N SER A 458 18.53 19.04 9.77
CA SER A 458 17.31 18.67 10.50
C SER A 458 16.10 19.59 10.24
N ASN A 459 16.38 20.81 9.77
CA ASN A 459 15.41 21.91 9.75
C ASN A 459 14.51 21.92 8.49
N LEU A 460 14.76 21.00 7.55
CA LEU A 460 13.99 20.82 6.31
C LEU A 460 13.31 19.44 6.27
N ASN A 461 12.50 19.15 7.29
CA ASN A 461 11.78 17.87 7.44
C ASN A 461 10.26 18.06 7.26
N GLU A 462 9.70 17.60 6.13
CA GLU A 462 8.26 17.74 5.87
C GLU A 462 7.44 16.89 6.84
N LEU A 463 8.01 15.81 7.38
CA LEU A 463 7.34 15.00 8.40
C LEU A 463 7.13 15.78 9.70
N VAL A 464 8.05 16.66 10.11
CA VAL A 464 7.88 17.52 11.30
C VAL A 464 6.69 18.47 11.14
N VAL A 465 6.49 19.00 9.92
CA VAL A 465 5.32 19.82 9.58
C VAL A 465 4.04 18.99 9.71
N ILE A 466 4.02 17.80 9.11
CA ILE A 466 2.86 16.90 9.12
C ILE A 466 2.52 16.41 10.54
N CYS A 467 3.51 16.05 11.37
CA CYS A 467 3.27 15.64 12.76
C CYS A 467 2.76 16.81 13.63
N THR A 468 3.07 18.05 13.26
CA THR A 468 2.46 19.24 13.89
C THR A 468 0.99 19.38 13.48
N GLU A 469 0.68 19.20 12.19
CA GLU A 469 -0.69 19.24 11.64
C GLU A 469 -1.59 18.15 12.24
N VAL A 470 -1.07 16.93 12.51
CA VAL A 470 -1.80 15.86 13.22
C VAL A 470 -2.40 16.38 14.53
N VAL A 471 -1.58 17.03 15.35
CA VAL A 471 -1.97 17.49 16.69
C VAL A 471 -2.88 18.72 16.60
N ASP A 472 -2.65 19.62 15.64
CA ASP A 472 -3.50 20.80 15.44
C ASP A 472 -4.95 20.39 15.11
N VAL A 473 -5.13 19.53 14.11
CA VAL A 473 -6.46 19.07 13.66
C VAL A 473 -7.18 18.22 14.71
N ILE A 474 -6.48 17.30 15.37
CA ILE A 474 -7.08 16.50 16.45
C ILE A 474 -7.51 17.41 17.61
N ALA A 475 -6.70 18.41 17.98
CA ALA A 475 -7.08 19.36 19.03
C ALA A 475 -8.32 20.18 18.67
N GLN A 476 -8.47 20.63 17.41
CA GLN A 476 -9.66 21.32 16.93
C GLN A 476 -10.92 20.46 17.08
N ILE A 477 -10.86 19.18 16.70
CA ILE A 477 -11.99 18.24 16.78
C ILE A 477 -12.39 17.90 18.22
N LEU A 478 -11.43 17.78 19.13
CA LEU A 478 -11.73 17.55 20.55
C LEU A 478 -12.41 18.78 21.17
N ASP A 479 -12.00 19.98 20.75
CA ASP A 479 -12.59 21.25 21.21
C ASP A 479 -13.99 21.48 20.63
N GLU A 480 -14.23 21.12 19.36
CA GLU A 480 -15.57 21.05 18.76
C GLU A 480 -16.50 20.09 19.53
N ASN A 481 -16.02 18.88 19.84
CA ASN A 481 -16.79 17.88 20.58
C ASN A 481 -17.07 18.32 22.02
N ALA A 482 -16.08 18.82 22.76
CA ALA A 482 -16.26 19.28 24.14
C ALA A 482 -17.33 20.39 24.26
N LYS A 483 -17.39 21.29 23.26
CA LYS A 483 -18.44 22.32 23.14
C LYS A 483 -19.81 21.75 22.80
N THR A 484 -19.88 20.76 21.90
CA THR A 484 -21.16 20.20 21.40
C THR A 484 -21.80 19.21 22.36
N ALA A 485 -20.99 18.38 23.03
CA ALA A 485 -21.44 17.26 23.84
C ALA A 485 -21.69 17.60 25.32
N GLY A 486 -21.64 18.88 25.71
CA GLY A 486 -21.98 19.31 27.07
C GLY A 486 -21.00 18.79 28.14
N SER A 487 -19.70 18.77 27.83
CA SER A 487 -18.57 18.36 28.69
C SER A 487 -18.28 16.86 28.92
N SER A 488 -19.06 15.93 28.35
CA SER A 488 -18.56 14.55 28.15
C SER A 488 -17.88 14.44 26.78
N ILE A 489 -16.74 13.76 26.73
CA ILE A 489 -15.96 13.48 25.52
C ILE A 489 -15.98 11.96 25.25
N ASP A 490 -17.06 11.26 25.63
CA ASP A 490 -17.29 9.84 25.33
C ASP A 490 -17.65 9.65 23.84
N SER A 491 -16.67 9.95 22.99
CA SER A 491 -16.65 9.75 21.55
C SER A 491 -15.57 8.74 21.22
N GLY A 492 -16.00 7.53 20.88
CA GLY A 492 -15.10 6.46 20.41
C GLY A 492 -14.26 6.90 19.19
N GLY A 493 -13.05 6.36 19.08
CA GLY A 493 -12.06 6.75 18.08
C GLY A 493 -12.55 6.68 16.64
N SER A 494 -13.43 5.73 16.33
CA SER A 494 -14.08 5.60 15.02
C SER A 494 -14.99 6.79 14.71
N ARG A 495 -15.68 7.32 15.73
CA ARG A 495 -16.55 8.50 15.63
C ARG A 495 -15.73 9.79 15.47
N LEU A 496 -14.65 9.93 16.24
CA LEU A 496 -13.70 11.04 16.09
C LEU A 496 -13.06 11.05 14.68
N ALA A 497 -12.65 9.88 14.18
CA ALA A 497 -12.10 9.75 12.83
C ALA A 497 -13.12 10.18 11.76
N GLN A 498 -14.36 9.69 11.86
CA GLN A 498 -15.45 10.06 10.92
C GLN A 498 -15.75 11.56 10.92
N GLN A 499 -15.61 12.26 12.05
CA GLN A 499 -15.78 13.72 12.14
C GLN A 499 -14.69 14.54 11.41
N ILE A 500 -13.63 13.89 10.90
CA ILE A 500 -12.56 14.49 10.09
C ILE A 500 -12.75 14.21 8.58
N TYR A 501 -13.53 13.19 8.20
CA TYR A 501 -13.68 12.80 6.78
C TYR A 501 -14.37 13.90 5.95
N ASN A 502 -13.90 14.10 4.72
CA ASN A 502 -14.41 15.13 3.78
C ASN A 502 -14.35 16.59 4.28
N ARG A 503 -13.52 16.91 5.27
CA ARG A 503 -13.36 18.29 5.80
C ARG A 503 -12.00 18.88 5.44
N SER A 504 -11.97 20.21 5.33
CA SER A 504 -10.75 21.01 5.43
C SER A 504 -10.56 21.50 6.86
N PHE A 505 -9.29 21.59 7.28
CA PHE A 505 -8.87 22.21 8.53
C PHE A 505 -7.74 23.20 8.24
N TYR A 506 -7.74 24.34 8.93
CA TYR A 506 -6.62 25.28 8.89
C TYR A 506 -5.73 25.04 10.10
N SER A 507 -4.49 24.64 9.87
CA SER A 507 -3.50 24.38 10.91
C SER A 507 -2.80 25.68 11.27
N ALA A 508 -3.21 26.29 12.38
CA ALA A 508 -2.68 27.58 12.83
C ALA A 508 -1.20 27.51 13.27
N LEU A 509 -0.66 26.33 13.55
CA LEU A 509 0.77 26.16 13.87
C LEU A 509 1.68 26.17 12.63
N THR A 510 1.21 25.61 11.51
CA THR A 510 1.97 25.49 10.24
C THR A 510 1.53 26.51 9.19
N ASP A 511 0.41 27.19 9.41
CA ASP A 511 -0.17 28.20 8.51
C ASP A 511 -0.52 27.60 7.13
N THR A 512 -1.14 26.40 7.17
CA THR A 512 -1.47 25.52 6.04
C THR A 512 -2.89 24.97 6.12
N GLU A 513 -3.47 24.62 4.97
CA GLU A 513 -4.71 23.84 4.89
C GLU A 513 -4.41 22.33 4.88
N VAL A 514 -5.20 21.58 5.65
CA VAL A 514 -5.17 20.12 5.76
C VAL A 514 -6.53 19.60 5.32
N VAL A 515 -6.63 19.19 4.06
CA VAL A 515 -7.87 18.67 3.46
C VAL A 515 -7.91 17.15 3.60
N PHE A 516 -9.02 16.59 4.08
CA PHE A 516 -9.25 15.15 4.18
C PHE A 516 -10.24 14.64 3.13
N GLY A 517 -9.96 13.45 2.59
CA GLY A 517 -10.88 12.71 1.73
C GLY A 517 -11.90 11.89 2.50
N LYS A 518 -12.72 11.13 1.76
CA LYS A 518 -13.82 10.30 2.28
C LYS A 518 -13.41 9.09 3.12
N VAL A 519 -12.10 8.81 3.25
CA VAL A 519 -11.54 7.63 3.93
C VAL A 519 -10.51 7.97 5.02
N GLY A 520 -10.52 9.19 5.58
CA GLY A 520 -9.62 9.53 6.69
C GLY A 520 -8.13 9.65 6.31
N ILE A 521 -7.86 9.88 5.03
CA ILE A 521 -6.52 10.19 4.51
C ILE A 521 -6.55 11.63 3.98
N ARG A 522 -5.47 12.37 4.21
CA ARG A 522 -5.24 13.70 3.62
C ARG A 522 -5.30 13.62 2.10
N LYS A 523 -6.04 14.52 1.45
CA LYS A 523 -6.02 14.66 -0.01
C LYS A 523 -4.63 15.12 -0.43
N ASN A 524 -4.01 14.35 -1.31
CA ASN A 524 -2.66 14.62 -1.79
C ASN A 524 -2.70 15.04 -3.25
N PHE A 525 -1.93 16.08 -3.57
CA PHE A 525 -1.88 16.68 -4.90
C PHE A 525 -0.48 16.55 -5.52
N PRO A 526 -0.03 15.34 -5.92
CA PRO A 526 1.26 15.14 -6.56
C PRO A 526 1.52 16.13 -7.71
N GLN A 527 2.60 16.88 -7.61
CA GLN A 527 3.05 17.81 -8.63
C GLN A 527 4.09 17.14 -9.51
N VAL A 528 3.91 17.21 -10.83
CA VAL A 528 5.02 16.98 -11.77
C VAL A 528 5.77 18.30 -11.87
N ARG A 529 7.07 18.27 -11.57
CA ARG A 529 7.99 19.39 -11.69
C ARG A 529 9.10 19.09 -12.70
N GLN A 530 9.48 20.09 -13.48
CA GLN A 530 10.55 20.03 -14.48
C GLN A 530 11.54 21.17 -14.24
N PHE A 531 12.83 20.94 -14.49
CA PHE A 531 13.85 21.98 -14.35
C PHE A 531 13.69 23.10 -15.38
N ASP A 532 13.61 24.35 -14.93
CA ASP A 532 13.59 25.54 -15.79
C ASP A 532 14.94 26.26 -15.79
N LYS A 533 15.61 26.24 -16.95
CA LYS A 533 16.96 26.82 -17.16
C LYS A 533 17.02 28.34 -16.97
N LYS A 534 15.89 29.07 -16.94
CA LYS A 534 15.84 30.52 -16.66
C LYS A 534 15.67 30.82 -15.18
N LEU A 535 14.88 30.03 -14.48
CA LEU A 535 14.64 30.17 -13.04
C LEU A 535 15.75 29.54 -12.18
N ASN A 536 16.52 28.63 -12.78
CA ASN A 536 17.53 27.81 -12.11
C ASN A 536 16.95 26.97 -10.94
N ASP A 537 15.71 26.51 -11.10
CA ASP A 537 14.96 25.66 -10.17
C ASP A 537 13.89 24.84 -10.92
N PHE A 538 13.28 23.87 -10.26
CA PHE A 538 12.20 23.04 -10.79
C PHE A 538 10.84 23.73 -10.66
N LYS A 539 10.23 24.17 -11.77
CA LYS A 539 8.85 24.70 -11.75
C LYS A 539 7.79 23.59 -11.81
N ILE A 540 6.57 23.90 -11.40
CA ILE A 540 5.42 23.00 -11.54
C ILE A 540 4.94 23.03 -13.00
N VAL A 541 4.70 21.86 -13.58
CA VAL A 541 4.24 21.72 -14.99
C VAL A 541 2.93 20.94 -15.09
N MET A 542 2.62 20.09 -14.12
CA MET A 542 1.28 19.51 -13.92
C MET A 542 0.99 19.33 -12.43
N GLN A 543 -0.29 19.39 -12.07
CA GLN A 543 -0.79 19.02 -10.74
C GLN A 543 -1.80 17.88 -10.88
N PHE A 544 -1.56 16.79 -10.15
CA PHE A 544 -2.46 15.65 -10.07
C PHE A 544 -3.57 15.91 -9.05
N ASP A 545 -4.77 15.45 -9.37
CA ASP A 545 -5.91 15.42 -8.47
C ASP A 545 -6.21 13.96 -8.11
N SER A 546 -5.98 13.55 -6.87
CA SER A 546 -6.12 12.15 -6.45
C SER A 546 -7.58 11.67 -6.39
N GLU A 547 -8.56 12.57 -6.46
CA GLU A 547 -9.99 12.19 -6.46
C GLU A 547 -10.58 12.11 -7.86
N THR A 548 -10.15 12.95 -8.82
CA THR A 548 -10.56 12.81 -10.24
C THR A 548 -9.64 11.89 -11.05
N VAL A 549 -8.42 11.61 -10.55
CA VAL A 549 -7.37 10.82 -11.22
C VAL A 549 -6.85 11.52 -12.50
N GLU A 550 -6.87 12.85 -12.52
CA GLU A 550 -6.48 13.66 -13.68
C GLU A 550 -5.30 14.61 -13.42
N PHE A 551 -4.64 15.04 -14.49
CA PHE A 551 -3.63 16.10 -14.46
C PHE A 551 -4.15 17.42 -15.02
N LYS A 552 -4.19 18.43 -14.14
CA LYS A 552 -4.34 19.85 -14.49
C LYS A 552 -2.98 20.37 -14.96
N LEU A 553 -2.93 21.07 -16.10
CA LEU A 553 -1.71 21.68 -16.64
C LEU A 553 -1.37 22.97 -15.87
N VAL A 554 -0.07 23.23 -15.67
CA VAL A 554 0.44 24.42 -14.97
C VAL A 554 1.57 25.03 -15.82
N ASP A 555 1.68 26.37 -15.83
CA ASP A 555 2.78 27.15 -16.44
C ASP A 555 3.24 26.73 -17.85
N GLY A 556 2.27 26.36 -18.70
CA GLY A 556 2.48 25.95 -20.09
C GLY A 556 2.75 24.45 -20.29
N GLY A 557 2.85 23.66 -19.22
CA GLY A 557 3.10 22.23 -19.28
C GLY A 557 4.58 21.85 -19.38
N ILE A 558 4.86 20.61 -19.78
CA ILE A 558 6.22 20.07 -19.91
C ILE A 558 6.87 20.62 -21.18
N ASN A 559 8.03 21.25 -21.02
CA ASN A 559 8.83 21.77 -22.12
C ASN A 559 9.83 20.71 -22.59
N TRP A 560 9.48 19.96 -23.64
CA TRP A 560 10.34 18.93 -24.21
C TRP A 560 11.42 19.54 -25.10
N ALA A 561 12.66 19.04 -25.02
CA ALA A 561 13.78 19.58 -25.79
C ALA A 561 13.60 19.45 -27.33
N THR A 562 12.81 18.48 -27.79
CA THR A 562 12.41 18.26 -29.19
C THR A 562 11.06 18.91 -29.54
N GLY A 563 10.42 19.61 -28.61
CA GLY A 563 9.05 20.12 -28.73
C GLY A 563 7.94 19.07 -28.55
N ILE A 564 8.27 17.78 -28.54
CA ILE A 564 7.33 16.66 -28.38
C ILE A 564 7.77 15.71 -27.26
N ALA A 565 6.83 15.01 -26.65
CA ALA A 565 7.18 13.97 -25.68
C ALA A 565 8.02 12.87 -26.34
N PRO A 566 9.06 12.34 -25.67
CA PRO A 566 9.84 11.23 -26.18
C PRO A 566 8.97 10.05 -26.62
N VAL A 567 9.32 9.45 -27.76
CA VAL A 567 8.83 8.11 -28.11
C VAL A 567 9.42 7.12 -27.12
N ASP A 568 8.63 6.13 -26.70
CA ASP A 568 8.95 5.23 -25.59
C ASP A 568 9.98 4.15 -25.94
N ARG A 569 10.29 3.94 -27.22
CA ARG A 569 11.29 2.98 -27.69
C ARG A 569 12.30 3.56 -28.69
N PRO A 570 13.53 2.99 -28.73
CA PRO A 570 14.48 3.25 -29.80
C PRO A 570 13.93 2.79 -31.15
N SER A 571 14.14 3.61 -32.18
CA SER A 571 13.58 3.42 -33.52
C SER A 571 14.04 2.13 -34.21
N PHE A 572 15.25 1.66 -33.90
CA PHE A 572 15.80 0.40 -34.40
C PHE A 572 14.90 -0.80 -34.06
N LEU A 573 14.53 -0.95 -32.78
CA LEU A 573 13.67 -2.05 -32.34
C LEU A 573 12.26 -1.97 -32.95
N THR A 574 11.73 -0.76 -33.18
CA THR A 574 10.45 -0.63 -33.88
C THR A 574 10.52 -1.08 -35.34
N GLU A 575 11.65 -0.89 -36.03
CA GLU A 575 11.81 -1.34 -37.42
C GLU A 575 12.08 -2.85 -37.51
N GLU A 576 12.86 -3.42 -36.60
CA GLU A 576 13.05 -4.87 -36.53
C GLU A 576 11.75 -5.59 -36.14
N LEU A 577 11.01 -5.09 -35.15
CA LEU A 577 9.68 -5.61 -34.84
C LEU A 577 8.68 -5.39 -35.99
N ARG A 578 8.76 -4.29 -36.74
CA ARG A 578 7.95 -4.09 -37.95
C ARG A 578 8.28 -5.14 -39.02
N ARG A 579 9.56 -5.47 -39.23
CA ARG A 579 9.99 -6.56 -40.12
C ARG A 579 9.52 -7.94 -39.64
N LEU A 580 9.67 -8.25 -38.35
CA LEU A 580 9.19 -9.51 -37.76
C LEU A 580 7.66 -9.63 -37.80
N GLN A 581 6.94 -8.54 -37.61
CA GLN A 581 5.48 -8.49 -37.68
C GLN A 581 4.99 -8.58 -39.14
N GLN A 582 5.66 -7.92 -40.09
CA GLN A 582 5.44 -8.11 -41.52
C GLN A 582 5.72 -9.56 -41.94
N ALA A 583 6.82 -10.16 -41.47
CA ALA A 583 7.14 -11.56 -41.72
C ALA A 583 6.08 -12.50 -41.15
N ARG A 584 5.60 -12.28 -39.90
CA ARG A 584 4.48 -13.06 -39.33
C ARG A 584 3.18 -12.89 -40.13
N VAL A 585 2.82 -11.68 -40.52
CA VAL A 585 1.63 -11.42 -41.37
C VAL A 585 1.77 -12.10 -42.73
N LEU A 586 2.96 -12.06 -43.34
CA LEU A 586 3.26 -12.75 -44.59
C LEU A 586 3.18 -14.28 -44.43
N THR A 587 3.76 -14.86 -43.37
CA THR A 587 3.68 -16.30 -43.07
C THR A 587 2.23 -16.75 -42.84
N VAL A 588 1.42 -15.96 -42.12
CA VAL A 588 -0.02 -16.24 -41.93
C VAL A 588 -0.79 -16.12 -43.25
N ALA A 589 -0.52 -15.10 -44.07
CA ALA A 589 -1.16 -14.94 -45.37
C ALA A 589 -0.79 -16.05 -46.36
N VAL A 590 0.48 -16.46 -46.41
CA VAL A 590 0.96 -17.60 -47.21
C VAL A 590 0.34 -18.90 -46.70
N GLY A 591 0.33 -19.15 -45.39
CA GLY A 591 -0.29 -20.33 -44.80
C GLY A 591 -1.80 -20.42 -45.10
N ALA A 592 -2.52 -19.30 -45.01
CA ALA A 592 -3.93 -19.22 -45.38
C ALA A 592 -4.14 -19.48 -46.88
N ALA A 593 -3.34 -18.86 -47.76
CA ALA A 593 -3.42 -19.07 -49.20
C ALA A 593 -3.11 -20.52 -49.60
N SER A 594 -2.07 -21.14 -49.02
CA SER A 594 -1.75 -22.56 -49.20
C SER A 594 -2.88 -23.47 -48.71
N THR A 595 -3.50 -23.16 -47.58
CA THR A 595 -4.65 -23.92 -47.04
C THR A 595 -5.85 -23.84 -47.98
N ILE A 596 -6.19 -22.64 -48.47
CA ILE A 596 -7.26 -22.43 -49.47
C ILE A 596 -6.95 -23.19 -50.77
N LEU A 597 -5.69 -23.19 -51.23
CA LEU A 597 -5.27 -23.93 -52.42
C LEU A 597 -5.43 -25.45 -52.25
N ILE A 598 -5.04 -26.00 -51.10
CA ILE A 598 -5.19 -27.44 -50.78
C ILE A 598 -6.67 -27.83 -50.69
N ILE A 599 -7.51 -26.97 -50.10
CA ILE A 599 -8.98 -27.16 -50.08
C ILE A 599 -9.53 -27.14 -51.51
N GLY A 600 -9.13 -26.17 -52.35
CA GLY A 600 -9.53 -26.10 -53.75
C GLY A 600 -9.14 -27.35 -54.56
N ILE A 601 -7.91 -27.83 -54.40
CA ILE A 601 -7.40 -29.03 -55.07
C ILE A 601 -8.15 -30.29 -54.59
N THR A 602 -8.41 -30.44 -53.29
CA THR A 602 -9.14 -31.60 -52.76
C THR A 602 -10.62 -31.59 -53.13
N VAL A 603 -11.28 -30.43 -53.16
CA VAL A 603 -12.66 -30.27 -53.68
C VAL A 603 -12.71 -30.59 -55.19
N LEU A 604 -11.80 -30.06 -56.00
CA LEU A 604 -11.74 -30.39 -57.44
C LEU A 604 -11.41 -31.86 -57.70
N GLY A 605 -10.52 -32.46 -56.89
CA GLY A 605 -10.15 -33.87 -56.97
C GLY A 605 -11.32 -34.79 -56.64
N THR A 606 -11.97 -34.58 -55.49
CA THR A 606 -13.16 -35.33 -55.07
C THR A 606 -14.32 -35.16 -56.04
N TRP A 607 -14.61 -33.94 -56.52
CA TRP A 607 -15.60 -33.69 -57.55
C TRP A 607 -15.28 -34.44 -58.87
N ARG A 608 -14.02 -34.44 -59.31
CA ARG A 608 -13.60 -35.14 -60.54
C ARG A 608 -13.67 -36.66 -60.39
N ILE A 609 -13.41 -37.20 -59.21
CA ILE A 609 -13.59 -38.63 -58.89
C ILE A 609 -15.08 -38.97 -58.89
N TRP A 610 -15.92 -38.20 -58.17
CA TRP A 610 -17.37 -38.37 -58.12
C TRP A 610 -18.03 -38.27 -59.50
N HIS A 611 -17.60 -37.32 -60.32
CA HIS A 611 -18.08 -37.18 -61.70
C HIS A 611 -17.69 -38.40 -62.55
N ARG A 612 -16.47 -38.93 -62.39
CA ARG A 612 -16.02 -40.17 -63.07
C ARG A 612 -16.77 -41.42 -62.60
N THR A 613 -17.05 -41.57 -61.31
CA THR A 613 -17.81 -42.73 -60.80
C THR A 613 -19.28 -42.64 -61.20
N LYS A 614 -19.89 -41.45 -61.12
CA LYS A 614 -21.26 -41.21 -61.58
C LYS A 614 -21.41 -41.46 -63.08
N LEU A 615 -20.48 -40.99 -63.91
CA LEU A 615 -20.46 -41.33 -65.35
C LEU A 615 -20.33 -42.83 -65.61
N ARG A 616 -19.54 -43.57 -64.82
CA ARG A 616 -19.44 -45.04 -64.93
C ARG A 616 -20.71 -45.79 -64.53
N GLN A 617 -21.60 -45.19 -63.75
CA GLN A 617 -22.92 -45.76 -63.43
C GLN A 617 -23.97 -45.50 -64.54
N ILE A 618 -23.68 -44.65 -65.53
CA ILE A 618 -24.56 -44.40 -66.68
C ILE A 618 -24.37 -45.52 -67.72
N TRP A 619 -24.90 -46.70 -67.40
CA TRP A 619 -24.75 -47.94 -68.18
C TRP A 619 -25.28 -47.87 -69.63
N TRP A 620 -26.08 -46.86 -69.97
CA TRP A 620 -26.57 -46.61 -71.33
C TRP A 620 -25.64 -45.78 -72.22
N ILE A 621 -24.48 -45.30 -71.73
CA ILE A 621 -23.47 -44.65 -72.58
C ILE A 621 -22.62 -45.72 -73.29
N VAL A 622 -23.10 -46.19 -74.43
CA VAL A 622 -22.35 -47.10 -75.32
C VAL A 622 -21.13 -46.36 -75.90
N PRO A 623 -19.90 -46.87 -75.75
CA PRO A 623 -18.72 -46.26 -76.35
C PRO A 623 -18.83 -46.14 -77.88
N ARG A 624 -18.43 -44.98 -78.42
CA ARG A 624 -18.54 -44.66 -79.86
C ARG A 624 -17.79 -45.63 -80.77
N GLU A 625 -16.82 -46.36 -80.21
CA GLU A 625 -16.06 -47.44 -80.84
C GLU A 625 -16.89 -48.71 -81.05
N GLN A 626 -17.71 -49.11 -80.07
CA GLN A 626 -18.61 -50.27 -80.21
C GLN A 626 -19.69 -50.02 -81.28
N LEU A 627 -20.15 -48.77 -81.41
CA LEU A 627 -21.10 -48.37 -82.46
C LEU A 627 -20.52 -48.48 -83.89
N ARG A 628 -19.19 -48.48 -84.07
CA ARG A 628 -18.57 -48.70 -85.39
C ARG A 628 -18.57 -50.16 -85.83
N PHE A 629 -18.61 -51.12 -84.90
CA PHE A 629 -18.41 -52.54 -85.22
C PHE A 629 -19.56 -53.17 -86.04
N ARG A 630 -20.78 -52.63 -85.96
CA ARG A 630 -21.97 -53.24 -86.58
C ARG A 630 -22.12 -52.99 -88.09
N ASN A 631 -21.41 -51.99 -88.66
CA ASN A 631 -21.53 -51.64 -90.08
C ASN A 631 -20.46 -52.27 -90.99
N SER A 632 -19.39 -52.86 -90.44
CA SER A 632 -18.34 -53.52 -91.23
C SER A 632 -18.71 -54.97 -91.61
N LEU A 633 -19.51 -55.65 -90.78
CA LEU A 633 -19.82 -57.08 -90.86
C LEU A 633 -20.80 -57.52 -91.97
N LYS A 634 -21.09 -56.65 -92.96
CA LYS A 634 -21.82 -57.03 -94.19
C LYS A 634 -20.97 -57.12 -95.45
N GLY A 635 -19.68 -56.74 -95.39
CA GLY A 635 -18.84 -56.60 -96.60
C GLY A 635 -17.90 -57.76 -96.93
N SER A 636 -17.34 -58.47 -95.93
CA SER A 636 -16.17 -59.34 -96.15
C SER A 636 -16.28 -60.70 -95.46
N LEU A 637 -17.06 -61.61 -96.06
CA LEU A 637 -17.07 -63.04 -95.75
C LEU A 637 -16.76 -63.87 -97.02
N LYS A 638 -15.99 -63.30 -97.96
CA LYS A 638 -15.75 -63.93 -99.27
C LYS A 638 -14.38 -63.64 -99.90
N GLN A 639 -13.32 -63.45 -99.11
CA GLN A 639 -11.95 -63.53 -99.62
C GLN A 639 -10.91 -63.92 -98.55
N ARG A 640 -10.25 -65.05 -98.80
CA ARG A 640 -8.92 -65.49 -98.30
C ARG A 640 -8.75 -65.67 -96.78
N LEU A 641 -8.43 -66.83 -96.22
CA LEU A 641 -8.01 -68.14 -96.77
C LEU A 641 -6.72 -68.09 -97.62
N LEU A 642 -5.62 -68.66 -97.11
CA LEU A 642 -4.22 -68.42 -97.55
C LEU A 642 -3.79 -66.98 -97.20
N ARG A 643 -2.62 -66.67 -96.61
CA ARG A 643 -1.32 -67.35 -96.34
C ARG A 643 -0.54 -66.39 -95.39
N THR A 644 0.46 -66.70 -94.56
CA THR A 644 1.10 -67.92 -93.98
C THR A 644 2.09 -67.44 -92.89
N PHE A 645 2.63 -68.34 -92.04
CA PHE A 645 3.85 -68.27 -91.19
C PHE A 645 4.35 -66.87 -90.66
N ALA A 646 4.44 -66.59 -89.34
CA ALA A 646 5.30 -67.20 -88.29
C ALA A 646 6.82 -66.93 -88.46
N PRO A 647 7.67 -66.96 -87.40
CA PRO A 647 7.49 -66.61 -85.97
C PRO A 647 8.70 -65.79 -85.41
N CYS A 648 9.03 -65.95 -84.10
CA CYS A 648 10.30 -65.61 -83.40
C CYS A 648 10.50 -64.14 -82.94
N VAL A 649 10.72 -63.84 -81.63
CA VAL A 649 11.98 -63.86 -80.80
C VAL A 649 12.51 -62.42 -80.62
N THR A 650 12.84 -61.85 -79.44
CA THR A 650 12.68 -62.21 -77.99
C THR A 650 12.37 -60.89 -77.19
N VAL A 651 12.80 -60.47 -75.98
CA VAL A 651 13.72 -60.93 -74.89
C VAL A 651 13.39 -60.21 -73.56
N ARG A 652 14.13 -60.49 -72.46
CA ARG A 652 14.25 -59.66 -71.23
C ARG A 652 15.75 -59.37 -70.96
N PRO A 653 16.12 -58.28 -70.29
CA PRO A 653 16.29 -58.25 -68.81
C PRO A 653 15.31 -57.24 -68.14
N THR A 654 14.94 -57.23 -66.85
CA THR A 654 15.58 -57.57 -65.55
C THR A 654 16.75 -56.66 -65.13
N GLU A 655 16.44 -55.63 -64.35
CA GLU A 655 16.62 -55.66 -62.87
C GLU A 655 15.30 -55.26 -62.19
#